data_AF-A0A9D7K5V1-F1
#
_entry.id   AF-A0A9D7K5V1-F1
#
_cell.length_a   1.000
_cell.length_b   1.000
_cell.length_c   1.000
_cell.angle_alpha   90.00
_cell.angle_beta   90.00
_cell.angle_gamma   90.00
#
_symmetry.space_group_name_H-M   'P 1'
#
loop_
_entity.id
_entity.type
_entity.pdbx_description
1 polymer ?
#
loop_
_entity_poly.entity_id
_entity_poly.type
_entity_poly.pdbx_seq_one_letter_code
_entity_poly.pdbx_strand_id
1 'polypeptide(L)'
;MWLWPKEILEGYGLKEIHASLEKALQLTEELTPSAIENYFNKNKKVKNSFQKLFLEKELKNLVSGYINRRMHEFLKLCFENNFPLAWSLERKKRFEESRMAILPFEADSVMYFDKSVKGIIYTLKLLLGDEVYSPKDLNLRILNESPAWVSSGQKIFFINHLHGSRLKPFLTKETVFVPDDKTREFFEKFVLGNLHQSRIETSGFDIFTDNSIKNVTFGIRDSFIEKRLVADVIFAYGHTVFSHWDKTKYRNKLHFSDNGEVVVYNTKRDEENEKKYIDQLLQCGFTLNEYGYFCYDNSYFGSVFHLIANKKNLIGFDFSSLSIEDKKICLSEAQLIVSSTAVNDWFDVHGYLKAGEFTIALGHLLTNVKNKDPYFRLPDGTYYIIPDEMMAKLSDLVLFGKDHGNTLKIHKSQRALIEALQKGNEHDISVGEPLAEVQYIPSGNVKAELRPYQTVGVKWMLTHRENRLGCLLADDMGLGKTLQVISLLVHVKETFKNENISGGLPGKQLDLFAADERMYKPVRALVVLPSSLVFNWQSELYKFAPFLHTVVYTGQGRKAVRVTLHTFDVILTTYKTAVLDIDFLKKIHFEYIILDESQYIKNKDSLTFKALYSLSAQHKISMSGTPVENNIKELWAQMHFINPDVLGTFSFFEKHFIHPVQKENDEAKKRTLKEMVAPYLLRRTKQQVAPELPEIMRQVHYSEMEEEQAKMFEKEKSAIRNQILDKDGRIQVSRTQILVSLLRLRQIAIHPILADASYQKGSGKMEDIKNQLKTVCDAGHKVLVFSAFTTVIRLLQTWLEEENMRHETLTGESSSEQRRIGVTSFQNDNNVKVFLISLKAGGVGLNLTAADYVFILDPWWNPFVELQAESRAHRIGQKKQVFVKKFISRNSIEEKILELQEKKLLLSDNLITESAESPEFSPEVLRDLLS
;
A
#
# COMPACT_ATOMS: atom_id res chain seq x y z
N MET A 1 21.00 39.41 -31.48
CA MET A 1 21.70 39.93 -30.29
C MET A 1 22.63 38.85 -29.82
N TRP A 2 23.91 39.15 -29.60
CA TRP A 2 24.84 38.19 -29.02
C TRP A 2 25.15 38.65 -27.59
N LEU A 3 24.73 37.88 -26.60
CA LEU A 3 25.28 37.95 -25.24
C LEU A 3 26.41 36.92 -25.16
N TRP A 4 27.45 37.24 -24.40
CA TRP A 4 28.58 36.35 -24.24
C TRP A 4 28.13 35.05 -23.54
N PRO A 5 28.46 33.86 -24.09
CA PRO A 5 28.17 32.57 -23.45
C PRO A 5 28.64 32.53 -21.99
N LYS A 6 27.96 31.75 -21.15
CA LYS A 6 28.29 31.58 -19.72
C LYS A 6 29.77 31.22 -19.52
N GLU A 7 30.31 30.41 -20.42
CA GLU A 7 31.73 29.99 -20.49
C GLU A 7 32.70 31.17 -20.66
N ILE A 8 32.30 32.22 -21.39
CA ILE A 8 33.11 33.44 -21.54
C ILE A 8 33.07 34.24 -20.24
N LEU A 9 31.90 34.39 -19.60
CA LEU A 9 31.77 35.12 -18.33
C LEU A 9 32.56 34.47 -17.19
N GLU A 10 32.57 33.13 -17.14
CA GLU A 10 33.40 32.36 -16.23
C GLU A 10 34.90 32.55 -16.51
N GLY A 11 35.28 32.67 -17.80
CA GLY A 11 36.64 33.00 -18.23
C GLY A 11 37.12 34.39 -17.82
N TYR A 12 36.21 35.34 -17.57
CA TYR A 12 36.50 36.67 -17.01
C TYR A 12 36.44 36.73 -15.48
N GLY A 13 36.23 35.61 -14.78
CA GLY A 13 36.29 35.52 -13.31
C GLY A 13 35.03 35.94 -12.57
N LEU A 14 33.89 36.13 -13.26
CA LEU A 14 32.62 36.49 -12.66
C LEU A 14 31.90 35.22 -12.15
N LYS A 15 32.16 34.84 -10.89
CA LYS A 15 31.60 33.61 -10.28
C LYS A 15 30.18 33.74 -9.70
N GLU A 16 29.71 34.96 -9.44
CA GLU A 16 28.35 35.21 -8.95
C GLU A 16 27.54 35.99 -9.99
N ILE A 17 26.71 35.26 -10.74
CA ILE A 17 25.78 35.83 -11.71
C ILE A 17 24.41 35.93 -11.04
N HIS A 18 23.80 37.12 -11.02
CA HIS A 18 22.46 37.33 -10.47
C HIS A 18 21.44 36.43 -11.18
N ALA A 19 20.47 35.87 -10.44
CA ALA A 19 19.53 34.86 -10.96
C ALA A 19 18.76 35.30 -12.23
N SER A 20 18.48 36.60 -12.36
CA SER A 20 17.84 37.17 -13.56
C SER A 20 18.76 37.19 -14.79
N LEU A 21 20.07 37.37 -14.61
CA LEU A 21 21.05 37.31 -15.70
C LEU A 21 21.32 35.86 -16.11
N GLU A 22 21.34 34.92 -15.16
CA GLU A 22 21.46 33.49 -15.46
C GLU A 22 20.26 32.98 -16.29
N LYS A 23 19.05 33.39 -15.91
CA LYS A 23 17.83 33.08 -16.67
C LYS A 23 17.85 33.70 -18.08
N ALA A 24 18.36 34.93 -18.23
CA ALA A 24 18.50 35.56 -19.54
C ALA A 24 19.52 34.82 -20.43
N LEU A 25 20.64 34.36 -19.87
CA LEU A 25 21.63 33.56 -20.59
C LEU A 25 21.07 32.20 -21.00
N GLN A 26 20.34 31.53 -20.12
CA GLN A 26 19.67 30.26 -20.45
C GLN A 26 18.69 30.43 -21.61
N LEU A 27 17.89 31.50 -21.62
CA LEU A 27 16.98 31.78 -22.75
C LEU A 27 17.74 32.00 -24.07
N THR A 28 18.93 32.61 -24.03
CA THR A 28 19.75 32.75 -25.24
C THR A 28 20.30 31.42 -25.75
N GLU A 29 20.66 30.50 -24.85
CA GLU A 29 21.08 29.15 -25.21
C GLU A 29 19.92 28.34 -25.82
N GLU A 30 18.72 28.44 -25.24
CA GLU A 30 17.51 27.80 -25.75
C GLU A 30 17.06 28.33 -27.13
N LEU A 31 17.45 29.57 -27.46
CA LEU A 31 17.17 30.21 -28.75
C LEU A 31 18.22 29.88 -29.83
N THR A 32 19.25 29.11 -29.50
CA THR A 32 20.23 28.66 -30.51
C THR A 32 19.62 27.65 -31.49
N PRO A 33 20.07 27.62 -32.76
CA PRO A 33 19.53 26.67 -33.74
C PRO A 33 19.62 25.21 -33.30
N SER A 34 20.72 24.80 -32.64
CA SER A 34 20.95 23.45 -32.14
C SER A 34 20.03 23.07 -30.97
N ALA A 35 19.77 24.00 -30.04
CA ALA A 35 18.84 23.76 -28.94
C ALA A 35 17.40 23.59 -29.43
N ILE A 36 16.99 24.42 -30.39
CA ILE A 36 15.66 24.34 -31.01
C ILE A 36 15.52 23.01 -31.77
N GLU A 37 16.53 22.58 -32.53
CA GLU A 37 16.55 21.27 -33.19
C GLU A 37 16.37 20.12 -32.19
N ASN A 38 17.09 20.15 -31.06
CA ASN A 38 17.01 19.10 -30.05
C ASN A 38 15.65 19.05 -29.36
N TYR A 39 15.06 20.22 -29.08
CA TYR A 39 13.74 20.32 -28.43
C TYR A 39 12.64 19.67 -29.29
N PHE A 40 12.59 20.00 -30.59
CA PHE A 40 11.53 19.51 -31.49
C PHE A 40 11.78 18.09 -32.06
N ASN A 41 12.97 17.52 -31.85
CA ASN A 41 13.32 16.17 -32.31
C ASN A 41 13.42 15.12 -31.18
N LYS A 42 13.12 15.47 -29.92
CA LYS A 42 13.42 14.66 -28.71
C LYS A 42 12.85 13.22 -28.73
N ASN A 43 11.80 12.95 -29.52
CA ASN A 43 11.15 11.63 -29.65
C ASN A 43 10.92 11.18 -31.12
N LYS A 44 11.64 11.74 -32.10
CA LYS A 44 11.47 11.38 -33.53
C LYS A 44 12.57 10.44 -34.02
N LYS A 45 12.19 9.36 -34.73
CA LYS A 45 13.11 8.39 -35.36
C LYS A 45 14.01 9.01 -36.44
N VAL A 46 13.55 10.07 -37.10
CA VAL A 46 14.32 10.86 -38.07
C VAL A 46 14.41 12.30 -37.55
N LYS A 47 15.64 12.79 -37.36
CA LYS A 47 15.89 14.15 -36.87
C LYS A 47 15.85 15.14 -38.04
N ASN A 48 15.04 16.18 -37.92
CA ASN A 48 14.99 17.27 -38.90
C ASN A 48 16.00 18.35 -38.53
N SER A 49 16.79 18.82 -39.50
CA SER A 49 17.63 20.01 -39.31
C SER A 49 16.79 21.28 -39.18
N PHE A 50 17.36 22.35 -38.61
CA PHE A 50 16.67 23.61 -38.33
C PHE A 50 15.98 24.16 -39.57
N GLN A 51 16.64 24.14 -40.73
CA GLN A 51 16.05 24.56 -41.99
C GLN A 51 14.85 23.68 -42.43
N LYS A 52 14.90 22.37 -42.18
CA LYS A 52 13.81 21.44 -42.51
C LYS A 52 12.59 21.62 -41.59
N LEU A 53 12.77 22.12 -40.36
CA LEU A 53 11.65 22.40 -39.44
C LEU A 53 10.72 23.51 -39.94
N PHE A 54 11.18 24.39 -40.85
CA PHE A 54 10.37 25.46 -41.44
C PHE A 54 9.73 25.10 -42.80
N LEU A 55 9.96 23.88 -43.33
CA LEU A 55 9.39 23.43 -44.61
C LEU A 55 7.95 22.93 -44.47
N GLU A 56 7.62 22.27 -43.36
CA GLU A 56 6.27 21.79 -43.07
C GLU A 56 5.44 22.90 -42.39
N LYS A 57 4.24 23.18 -42.93
CA LYS A 57 3.42 24.33 -42.52
C LYS A 57 2.97 24.27 -41.05
N GLU A 58 2.68 23.07 -40.53
CA GLU A 58 2.26 22.86 -39.14
C GLU A 58 3.44 22.97 -38.15
N LEU A 59 4.57 22.34 -38.45
CA LEU A 59 5.79 22.45 -37.65
C LEU A 59 6.34 23.87 -37.63
N LYS A 60 6.28 24.58 -38.76
CA LYS A 60 6.65 25.98 -38.87
C LYS A 60 5.92 26.85 -37.85
N ASN A 61 4.61 26.66 -37.70
CA ASN A 61 3.81 27.43 -36.75
C ASN A 61 4.19 27.13 -35.29
N LEU A 62 4.45 25.87 -34.96
CA LEU A 62 4.88 25.46 -33.61
C LEU A 62 6.27 26.00 -33.26
N VAL A 63 7.22 25.93 -34.20
CA VAL A 63 8.59 26.42 -34.03
C VAL A 63 8.61 27.95 -33.94
N SER A 64 7.89 28.65 -34.83
CA SER A 64 7.74 30.10 -34.76
C SER A 64 7.07 30.54 -33.45
N GLY A 65 6.05 29.82 -32.97
CA GLY A 65 5.41 30.08 -31.69
C GLY A 65 6.37 29.93 -30.49
N TYR A 66 7.23 28.90 -30.51
CA TYR A 66 8.25 28.69 -29.49
C TYR A 66 9.30 29.81 -29.48
N ILE A 67 9.87 30.13 -30.65
CA ILE A 67 10.86 31.21 -30.79
C ILE A 67 10.26 32.54 -30.32
N ASN A 68 9.03 32.85 -30.74
CA ASN A 68 8.41 34.12 -30.41
C ASN A 68 8.14 34.25 -28.90
N ARG A 69 7.74 33.16 -28.22
CA ARG A 69 7.54 33.13 -26.76
C ARG A 69 8.85 33.34 -26.00
N ARG A 70 9.90 32.60 -26.36
CA ARG A 70 11.21 32.69 -25.72
C ARG A 70 11.89 34.04 -25.96
N MET A 71 11.76 34.60 -27.16
CA MET A 71 12.22 35.95 -27.48
C MET A 71 11.50 37.03 -26.68
N HIS A 72 10.19 36.88 -26.45
CA HIS A 72 9.44 37.79 -25.61
C HIS A 72 9.90 37.74 -24.14
N GLU A 73 10.04 36.54 -23.58
CA GLU A 73 10.55 36.32 -22.22
C GLU A 73 11.93 36.97 -22.05
N PHE A 74 12.81 36.79 -23.03
CA PHE A 74 14.15 37.39 -23.04
C PHE A 74 14.11 38.93 -23.07
N LEU A 75 13.39 39.54 -24.01
CA LEU A 75 13.32 41.00 -24.12
C LEU A 75 12.66 41.65 -22.90
N LYS A 76 11.65 41.00 -22.32
CA LYS A 76 10.99 41.45 -21.09
C LYS A 76 11.95 41.42 -19.89
N LEU A 77 12.71 40.33 -19.73
CA LEU A 77 13.73 40.23 -18.69
C LEU A 77 14.82 41.30 -18.83
N CYS A 78 15.27 41.57 -20.06
CA CYS A 78 16.23 42.63 -20.33
C CYS A 78 15.70 44.00 -19.96
N PHE A 79 14.40 44.26 -20.17
CA PHE A 79 13.77 45.50 -19.75
C PHE A 79 13.68 45.62 -18.23
N GLU A 80 13.09 44.62 -17.57
CA GLU A 80 12.86 44.61 -16.11
C GLU A 80 14.16 44.78 -15.30
N ASN A 81 15.27 44.25 -15.81
CA ASN A 81 16.58 44.29 -15.14
C ASN A 81 17.55 45.30 -15.76
N ASN A 82 17.09 46.12 -16.71
CA ASN A 82 17.87 47.16 -17.40
C ASN A 82 19.18 46.63 -18.03
N PHE A 83 19.13 45.42 -18.62
CA PHE A 83 20.31 44.81 -19.24
C PHE A 83 20.69 45.54 -20.53
N PRO A 84 21.97 45.87 -20.74
CA PRO A 84 22.40 46.61 -21.91
C PRO A 84 22.39 45.68 -23.14
N LEU A 85 21.67 46.07 -24.19
CA LEU A 85 21.54 45.31 -25.43
C LEU A 85 22.18 46.05 -26.60
N ALA A 86 22.72 45.32 -27.56
CA ALA A 86 23.21 45.88 -28.82
C ALA A 86 22.75 45.07 -30.03
N TRP A 87 22.55 45.76 -31.15
CA TRP A 87 22.17 45.11 -32.41
C TRP A 87 23.37 44.94 -33.34
N SER A 88 23.56 43.72 -33.86
CA SER A 88 24.55 43.42 -34.90
C SER A 88 25.95 43.99 -34.62
N LEU A 89 26.44 43.86 -33.39
CA LEU A 89 27.73 44.37 -32.96
C LEU A 89 28.87 43.70 -33.74
N GLU A 90 29.57 44.48 -34.57
CA GLU A 90 30.76 44.04 -35.29
C GLU A 90 32.01 44.21 -34.42
N ARG A 91 33.04 43.38 -34.62
CA ARG A 91 34.29 43.41 -33.82
C ARG A 91 35.01 44.77 -33.78
N LYS A 92 34.72 45.68 -34.73
CA LYS A 92 35.36 47.01 -34.84
C LYS A 92 34.51 48.16 -34.28
N LYS A 93 33.25 47.94 -33.92
CA LYS A 93 32.34 48.98 -33.39
C LYS A 93 32.30 48.93 -31.87
N ARG A 94 32.27 50.10 -31.21
CA ARG A 94 32.11 50.15 -29.75
C ARG A 94 30.69 49.77 -29.35
N PHE A 95 30.56 49.10 -28.21
CA PHE A 95 29.26 48.65 -27.71
C PHE A 95 28.31 49.83 -27.45
N GLU A 96 28.84 50.92 -26.91
CA GLU A 96 28.11 52.14 -26.58
C GLU A 96 27.47 52.78 -27.82
N GLU A 97 28.14 52.70 -28.98
CA GLU A 97 27.66 53.23 -30.26
C GLU A 97 26.51 52.39 -30.85
N SER A 98 26.38 51.13 -30.42
CA SER A 98 25.38 50.17 -30.91
C SER A 98 24.34 49.80 -29.85
N ARG A 99 24.35 50.48 -28.69
CA ARG A 99 23.46 50.20 -27.56
C ARG A 99 22.03 50.57 -27.91
N MET A 100 21.10 49.68 -27.57
CA MET A 100 19.67 49.89 -27.70
C MET A 100 19.03 50.12 -26.32
N ALA A 101 18.08 51.04 -26.26
CA ALA A 101 17.27 51.34 -25.09
C ALA A 101 15.88 50.72 -25.25
N ILE A 102 15.42 49.95 -24.26
CA ILE A 102 14.07 49.41 -24.23
C ILE A 102 13.18 50.43 -23.50
N LEU A 103 12.10 50.87 -24.14
CA LEU A 103 11.18 51.87 -23.62
C LEU A 103 10.11 51.21 -22.72
N PRO A 104 9.64 51.92 -21.67
CA PRO A 104 8.69 51.38 -20.69
C PRO A 104 7.22 51.39 -21.14
N PHE A 105 6.92 52.01 -22.29
CA PHE A 105 5.54 52.16 -22.76
C PHE A 105 5.17 51.10 -23.80
N GLU A 106 3.93 50.63 -23.73
CA GLU A 106 3.28 49.79 -24.72
C GLU A 106 2.63 50.68 -25.76
N ALA A 107 2.81 50.35 -27.04
CA ALA A 107 2.15 51.08 -28.13
C ALA A 107 0.82 50.40 -28.46
N ASP A 108 -0.28 51.13 -28.40
CA ASP A 108 -1.58 50.61 -28.84
C ASP A 108 -1.75 50.77 -30.35
N SER A 109 -2.46 49.82 -30.96
CA SER A 109 -2.76 49.86 -32.39
C SER A 109 -4.21 50.25 -32.63
N VAL A 110 -4.42 51.27 -33.47
CA VAL A 110 -5.74 51.70 -33.92
C VAL A 110 -5.84 51.48 -35.42
N MET A 111 -6.88 50.74 -35.83
CA MET A 111 -7.19 50.53 -37.24
C MET A 111 -8.39 51.39 -37.66
N TYR A 112 -8.18 52.19 -38.69
CA TYR A 112 -9.22 53.01 -39.31
C TYR A 112 -9.68 52.33 -40.60
N PHE A 113 -10.99 52.16 -40.76
CA PHE A 113 -11.60 51.64 -41.98
C PHE A 113 -12.59 52.65 -42.55
N ASP A 114 -12.43 52.97 -43.83
CA ASP A 114 -13.34 53.86 -44.57
C ASP A 114 -13.90 53.12 -45.79
N LYS A 115 -15.24 53.08 -45.89
CA LYS A 115 -15.98 52.35 -46.93
C LYS A 115 -16.42 53.31 -48.03
N SER A 116 -15.95 53.07 -49.25
CA SER A 116 -16.36 53.80 -50.45
C SER A 116 -17.08 52.89 -51.45
N VAL A 117 -17.73 53.48 -52.45
CA VAL A 117 -18.41 52.75 -53.56
C VAL A 117 -17.44 51.91 -54.41
N LYS A 118 -16.12 52.18 -54.36
CA LYS A 118 -15.10 51.48 -55.14
C LYS A 118 -14.35 50.39 -54.36
N GLY A 119 -14.59 50.28 -53.05
CA GLY A 119 -13.84 49.41 -52.14
C GLY A 119 -13.52 50.08 -50.80
N ILE A 120 -12.65 49.44 -50.01
CA ILE A 120 -12.34 49.83 -48.63
C ILE A 120 -10.90 50.32 -48.53
N ILE A 121 -10.71 51.46 -47.87
CA ILE A 121 -9.40 51.98 -47.50
C ILE A 121 -9.18 51.68 -46.02
N TYR A 122 -8.03 51.11 -45.68
CA TYR A 122 -7.65 50.89 -44.29
C TYR A 122 -6.27 51.45 -43.95
N THR A 123 -6.16 51.97 -42.71
CA THR A 123 -4.99 52.67 -42.19
C THR A 123 -4.68 52.17 -40.78
N LEU A 124 -3.41 51.91 -40.50
CA LEU A 124 -2.92 51.54 -39.17
C LEU A 124 -2.17 52.72 -38.56
N LYS A 125 -2.57 53.13 -37.35
CA LYS A 125 -1.83 54.11 -36.55
C LYS A 125 -1.40 53.50 -35.21
N LEU A 126 -0.26 53.94 -34.70
CA LEU A 126 0.29 53.53 -33.42
C LEU A 126 0.16 54.69 -32.42
N LEU A 127 -0.40 54.42 -31.26
CA LEU A 127 -0.45 55.34 -30.14
C LEU A 127 0.77 55.09 -29.25
N LEU A 128 1.63 56.08 -29.08
CA LEU A 128 2.81 56.02 -28.21
C LEU A 128 2.68 57.11 -27.16
N GLY A 129 2.14 56.76 -25.98
CA GLY A 129 1.66 57.76 -25.02
C GLY A 129 0.41 58.47 -25.55
N ASP A 130 0.40 59.80 -25.55
CA ASP A 130 -0.70 60.62 -26.07
C ASP A 130 -0.55 60.99 -27.56
N GLU A 131 0.56 60.59 -28.20
CA GLU A 131 0.89 60.96 -29.57
C GLU A 131 0.62 59.82 -30.56
N VAL A 132 0.12 60.19 -31.75
CA VAL A 132 -0.29 59.25 -32.79
C VAL A 132 0.71 59.27 -33.94
N TYR A 133 1.27 58.10 -34.26
CA TYR A 133 2.29 57.94 -35.28
C TYR A 133 1.87 56.98 -36.39
N SER A 134 2.34 57.24 -37.61
CA SER A 134 2.26 56.28 -38.71
C SER A 134 3.45 55.31 -38.67
N PRO A 135 3.25 53.98 -38.84
CA PRO A 135 4.34 53.01 -38.86
C PRO A 135 5.45 53.30 -39.89
N LYS A 136 5.11 53.97 -41.00
CA LYS A 136 6.04 54.36 -42.07
C LYS A 136 7.07 55.39 -41.59
N ASP A 137 6.63 56.35 -40.77
CA ASP A 137 7.46 57.48 -40.35
C ASP A 137 8.46 57.09 -39.26
N LEU A 138 8.22 55.96 -38.60
CA LEU A 138 9.03 55.47 -37.48
C LEU A 138 10.18 54.54 -37.89
N ASN A 139 10.36 54.24 -39.19
CA ASN A 139 11.41 53.33 -39.69
C ASN A 139 11.53 52.03 -38.86
N LEU A 140 10.39 51.37 -38.62
CA LEU A 140 10.31 50.22 -37.71
C LEU A 140 10.97 48.96 -38.29
N ARG A 141 11.69 48.25 -37.44
CA ARG A 141 12.19 46.89 -37.69
C ARG A 141 11.54 45.91 -36.72
N ILE A 142 11.06 44.78 -37.22
CA ILE A 142 10.39 43.76 -36.41
C ILE A 142 11.45 42.85 -35.78
N LEU A 143 11.46 42.77 -34.46
CA LEU A 143 12.37 41.92 -33.66
C LEU A 143 11.71 40.61 -33.22
N ASN A 144 10.40 40.63 -32.98
CA ASN A 144 9.59 39.48 -32.64
C ASN A 144 8.22 39.60 -33.30
N GLU A 145 7.62 38.50 -33.75
CA GLU A 145 6.33 38.55 -34.44
C GLU A 145 5.13 38.42 -33.49
N SER A 146 5.26 37.73 -32.35
CA SER A 146 4.13 37.50 -31.43
C SER A 146 4.56 37.22 -29.99
N PRO A 147 4.48 38.18 -29.05
CA PRO A 147 4.11 39.59 -29.22
C PRO A 147 5.00 40.38 -30.20
N ALA A 148 4.45 41.38 -30.91
CA ALA A 148 5.19 42.25 -31.83
C ALA A 148 6.17 43.23 -31.15
N TRP A 149 7.43 42.81 -31.00
CA TRP A 149 8.52 43.71 -30.60
C TRP A 149 9.11 44.39 -31.81
N VAL A 150 9.31 45.70 -31.73
CA VAL A 150 9.88 46.50 -32.82
C VAL A 150 11.01 47.39 -32.33
N SER A 151 11.93 47.74 -33.24
CA SER A 151 12.91 48.80 -33.02
C SER A 151 12.75 49.95 -33.99
N SER A 152 12.92 51.17 -33.47
CA SER A 152 13.01 52.42 -34.22
C SER A 152 14.34 53.07 -33.84
N GLY A 153 15.32 53.04 -34.75
CA GLY A 153 16.69 53.46 -34.45
C GLY A 153 17.31 52.63 -33.30
N GLN A 154 17.75 53.32 -32.24
CA GLN A 154 18.30 52.70 -31.01
C GLN A 154 17.24 52.42 -29.93
N LYS A 155 15.95 52.57 -30.23
CA LYS A 155 14.86 52.34 -29.27
C LYS A 155 14.11 51.05 -29.60
N ILE A 156 13.76 50.28 -28.58
CA ILE A 156 12.96 49.06 -28.66
C ILE A 156 11.67 49.26 -27.85
N PHE A 157 10.53 48.89 -28.41
CA PHE A 157 9.25 48.88 -27.70
C PHE A 157 8.34 47.76 -28.22
N PHE A 158 7.28 47.47 -27.47
CA PHE A 158 6.31 46.42 -27.78
C PHE A 158 4.97 47.03 -28.20
N ILE A 159 4.35 46.46 -29.25
CA ILE A 159 3.02 46.89 -29.75
C ILE A 159 1.96 45.90 -29.28
N ASN A 160 1.02 46.40 -28.48
CA ASN A 160 -0.09 45.62 -27.96
C ASN A 160 -1.03 45.14 -29.08
N HIS A 161 -1.51 43.90 -28.92
CA HIS A 161 -2.59 43.32 -29.71
C HIS A 161 -2.36 43.26 -31.24
N LEU A 162 -1.10 43.37 -31.69
CA LEU A 162 -0.73 43.28 -33.11
C LEU A 162 0.34 42.20 -33.34
N HIS A 163 0.22 41.44 -34.42
CA HIS A 163 1.25 40.50 -34.87
C HIS A 163 2.24 41.21 -35.80
N GLY A 164 3.55 41.03 -35.60
CA GLY A 164 4.60 41.80 -36.28
C GLY A 164 4.58 41.68 -37.81
N SER A 165 4.18 40.54 -38.36
CA SER A 165 4.01 40.37 -39.82
C SER A 165 3.03 41.36 -40.46
N ARG A 166 2.11 41.93 -39.68
CA ARG A 166 1.05 42.83 -40.14
C ARG A 166 1.48 44.28 -40.20
N LEU A 167 2.63 44.61 -39.62
CA LEU A 167 3.29 45.91 -39.80
C LEU A 167 3.93 46.02 -41.19
N LYS A 168 4.35 44.90 -41.78
CA LYS A 168 5.14 44.85 -43.03
C LYS A 168 4.57 45.72 -44.18
N PRO A 169 3.24 45.71 -44.47
CA PRO A 169 2.67 46.59 -45.50
C PRO A 169 2.77 48.08 -45.18
N PHE A 170 2.62 48.43 -43.90
CA PHE A 170 2.60 49.81 -43.41
C PHE A 170 3.98 50.40 -43.15
N LEU A 171 5.03 49.59 -43.22
CA LEU A 171 6.42 50.08 -43.21
C LEU A 171 6.76 50.90 -44.46
N THR A 172 5.99 50.74 -45.55
CA THR A 172 6.26 51.39 -46.84
C THR A 172 5.08 52.24 -47.34
N LYS A 173 3.84 51.88 -46.99
CA LYS A 173 2.62 52.54 -47.43
C LYS A 173 1.84 53.09 -46.24
N GLU A 174 1.21 54.25 -46.42
CA GLU A 174 0.41 54.88 -45.36
C GLU A 174 -1.03 54.33 -45.32
N THR A 175 -1.59 54.02 -46.50
CA THR A 175 -2.91 53.43 -46.65
C THR A 175 -2.84 52.20 -47.55
N VAL A 176 -3.78 51.28 -47.35
CA VAL A 176 -3.94 50.12 -48.22
C VAL A 176 -5.38 50.10 -48.73
N PHE A 177 -5.53 49.98 -50.05
CA PHE A 177 -6.82 49.94 -50.72
C PHE A 177 -7.18 48.50 -51.08
N VAL A 178 -8.41 48.11 -50.75
CA VAL A 178 -8.99 46.80 -51.05
C VAL A 178 -10.17 46.99 -51.99
N PRO A 179 -10.10 46.50 -53.25
CA PRO A 179 -11.20 46.53 -54.20
C PRO A 179 -12.44 45.77 -53.72
N ASP A 180 -13.64 46.22 -54.12
CA ASP A 180 -14.91 45.67 -53.65
C ASP A 180 -15.11 44.17 -53.93
N ASP A 181 -14.62 43.69 -55.08
CA ASP A 181 -14.62 42.27 -55.49
C ASP A 181 -13.80 41.36 -54.56
N LYS A 182 -12.86 41.94 -53.80
CA LYS A 182 -12.01 41.23 -52.83
C LYS A 182 -12.36 41.56 -51.38
N THR A 183 -13.38 42.38 -51.15
CA THR A 183 -13.79 42.78 -49.80
C THR A 183 -14.18 41.58 -48.94
N ARG A 184 -14.97 40.63 -49.45
CA ARG A 184 -15.40 39.46 -48.67
C ARG A 184 -14.22 38.57 -48.25
N GLU A 185 -13.35 38.23 -49.19
CA GLU A 185 -12.17 37.40 -48.92
C GLU A 185 -11.16 38.12 -48.01
N PHE A 186 -11.02 39.43 -48.16
CA PHE A 186 -10.23 40.28 -47.25
C PHE A 186 -10.84 40.31 -45.85
N PHE A 187 -12.17 40.43 -45.71
CA PHE A 187 -12.81 40.42 -44.40
C PHE A 187 -12.71 39.04 -43.71
N GLU A 188 -12.84 37.95 -44.46
CA GLU A 188 -12.74 36.59 -43.95
C GLU A 188 -11.30 36.15 -43.62
N LYS A 189 -10.31 36.52 -44.42
CA LYS A 189 -8.91 36.09 -44.23
C LYS A 189 -8.05 37.08 -43.45
N PHE A 190 -8.25 38.37 -43.66
CA PHE A 190 -7.47 39.41 -43.01
C PHE A 190 -8.19 39.84 -41.73
N VAL A 191 -9.37 40.43 -41.84
CA VAL A 191 -10.07 41.12 -40.75
C VAL A 191 -10.53 40.16 -39.60
N LEU A 192 -11.10 38.98 -39.91
CA LEU A 192 -11.52 37.99 -38.90
C LEU A 192 -10.36 37.40 -38.07
N GLY A 193 -9.15 37.30 -38.64
CA GLY A 193 -7.96 36.90 -37.88
C GLY A 193 -7.30 38.04 -37.08
N ASN A 194 -7.79 39.28 -37.22
CA ASN A 194 -7.07 40.50 -36.86
C ASN A 194 -7.77 41.42 -35.85
N LEU A 195 -9.08 41.29 -35.64
CA LEU A 195 -9.88 42.29 -34.95
C LEU A 195 -10.35 41.92 -33.55
N HIS A 196 -9.94 40.76 -33.04
CA HIS A 196 -10.41 40.30 -31.74
C HIS A 196 -9.91 41.16 -30.56
N GLN A 197 -8.94 42.07 -30.74
CA GLN A 197 -8.29 42.76 -29.62
C GLN A 197 -7.86 44.23 -29.87
N SER A 198 -7.98 44.76 -31.09
CA SER A 198 -7.60 46.16 -31.41
C SER A 198 -8.81 47.09 -31.43
N ARG A 199 -8.58 48.38 -31.13
CA ARG A 199 -9.61 49.43 -31.25
C ARG A 199 -9.83 49.73 -32.74
N ILE A 200 -11.09 49.64 -33.16
CA ILE A 200 -11.52 49.85 -34.54
C ILE A 200 -12.36 51.11 -34.58
N GLU A 201 -12.04 52.01 -35.49
CA GLU A 201 -12.90 53.14 -35.83
C GLU A 201 -13.30 53.01 -37.30
N THR A 202 -14.61 52.91 -37.54
CA THR A 202 -15.18 52.70 -38.87
C THR A 202 -16.09 53.86 -39.27
N SER A 203 -16.01 54.27 -40.53
CA SER A 203 -16.98 55.18 -41.17
C SER A 203 -17.79 54.40 -42.22
N GLY A 204 -19.12 54.43 -42.14
CA GLY A 204 -20.02 53.80 -43.12
C GLY A 204 -20.40 52.32 -42.88
N PHE A 205 -20.32 51.82 -41.63
CA PHE A 205 -20.75 50.46 -41.22
C PHE A 205 -21.74 50.52 -40.04
N ASP A 206 -22.67 49.56 -39.94
CA ASP A 206 -23.55 49.38 -38.78
C ASP A 206 -22.83 48.62 -37.66
N ILE A 207 -22.77 49.22 -36.46
CA ILE A 207 -22.09 48.66 -35.28
C ILE A 207 -23.10 48.37 -34.18
N PHE A 208 -23.14 47.12 -33.70
CA PHE A 208 -23.90 46.71 -32.53
C PHE A 208 -22.96 46.50 -31.34
N THR A 209 -23.29 47.06 -30.19
CA THR A 209 -22.46 46.91 -28.98
C THR A 209 -23.16 46.04 -27.95
N ASP A 210 -22.55 44.90 -27.60
CA ASP A 210 -23.01 44.01 -26.53
C ASP A 210 -22.17 44.25 -25.26
N ASN A 211 -22.84 44.48 -24.13
CA ASN A 211 -22.18 44.75 -22.84
C ASN A 211 -22.83 44.01 -21.65
N SER A 212 -23.67 43.01 -21.92
CA SER A 212 -24.36 42.22 -20.87
C SER A 212 -24.10 40.73 -21.04
N ILE A 213 -23.80 40.05 -19.93
CA ILE A 213 -23.63 38.59 -19.88
C ILE A 213 -24.99 37.94 -20.17
N LYS A 214 -25.02 37.07 -21.17
CA LYS A 214 -26.22 36.30 -21.56
C LYS A 214 -26.23 34.92 -20.94
N ASN A 215 -25.07 34.28 -20.81
CA ASN A 215 -24.95 32.95 -20.21
C ASN A 215 -23.56 32.76 -19.57
N VAL A 216 -23.46 31.93 -18.55
CA VAL A 216 -22.19 31.57 -17.88
C VAL A 216 -22.09 30.06 -17.82
N THR A 217 -21.10 29.47 -18.49
CA THR A 217 -20.92 28.02 -18.58
C THR A 217 -19.57 27.57 -18.03
N PHE A 218 -19.43 26.27 -17.80
CA PHE A 218 -18.16 25.64 -17.39
C PHE A 218 -17.53 24.85 -18.54
N GLY A 219 -16.23 25.02 -18.73
CA GLY A 219 -15.39 24.14 -19.55
C GLY A 219 -14.49 23.30 -18.65
N ILE A 220 -14.48 21.98 -18.80
CA ILE A 220 -13.54 21.11 -18.09
C ILE A 220 -12.31 20.89 -18.97
N ARG A 221 -11.11 21.09 -18.39
CA ARG A 221 -9.84 20.90 -19.10
C ARG A 221 -8.95 19.92 -18.33
N ASP A 222 -8.22 19.09 -19.07
CA ASP A 222 -7.15 18.28 -18.51
C ASP A 222 -5.89 19.13 -18.32
N SER A 223 -5.49 19.33 -17.06
CA SER A 223 -4.21 19.94 -16.74
C SER A 223 -3.12 18.87 -16.71
N PHE A 224 -2.40 18.73 -17.84
CA PHE A 224 -1.28 17.78 -17.94
C PHE A 224 -0.18 18.00 -16.88
N ILE A 225 0.00 19.24 -16.43
CA ILE A 225 1.01 19.64 -15.45
C ILE A 225 0.59 19.21 -14.03
N GLU A 226 -0.66 19.47 -13.68
CA GLU A 226 -1.19 19.17 -12.34
C GLU A 226 -1.79 17.76 -12.24
N LYS A 227 -1.89 17.03 -13.37
CA LYS A 227 -2.50 15.71 -13.51
C LYS A 227 -3.89 15.64 -12.88
N ARG A 228 -4.72 16.65 -13.14
CA ARG A 228 -6.11 16.72 -12.67
C ARG A 228 -6.98 17.52 -13.65
N LEU A 229 -8.28 17.28 -13.60
CA LEU A 229 -9.26 18.09 -14.31
C LEU A 229 -9.51 19.41 -13.57
N VAL A 230 -9.40 20.50 -14.32
CA VAL A 230 -9.61 21.87 -13.83
C VAL A 230 -10.83 22.49 -14.51
N ALA A 231 -11.52 23.38 -13.80
CA ALA A 231 -12.70 24.05 -14.29
C ALA A 231 -12.36 25.46 -14.83
N ASP A 232 -12.81 25.75 -16.05
CA ASP A 232 -12.74 27.03 -16.74
C ASP A 232 -14.14 27.66 -16.73
N VAL A 233 -14.26 28.93 -16.37
CA VAL A 233 -15.54 29.66 -16.38
C VAL A 233 -15.60 30.50 -17.64
N ILE A 234 -16.66 30.30 -18.42
CA ILE A 234 -16.84 30.92 -19.74
C ILE A 234 -18.07 31.84 -19.69
N PHE A 235 -17.85 33.14 -19.90
CA PHE A 235 -18.89 34.16 -19.98
C PHE A 235 -19.30 34.38 -21.43
N ALA A 236 -20.56 34.12 -21.77
CA ALA A 236 -21.12 34.35 -23.09
C ALA A 236 -21.90 35.67 -23.13
N TYR A 237 -21.56 36.54 -24.09
CA TYR A 237 -22.16 37.86 -24.30
C TYR A 237 -22.96 37.89 -25.62
N GLY A 238 -23.65 36.79 -25.94
CA GLY A 238 -24.35 36.62 -27.21
C GLY A 238 -23.44 35.96 -28.26
N HIS A 239 -22.83 36.76 -29.14
CA HIS A 239 -22.05 36.22 -30.26
C HIS A 239 -20.57 35.95 -29.92
N THR A 240 -20.10 36.42 -28.77
CA THR A 240 -18.72 36.25 -28.27
C THR A 240 -18.73 35.57 -26.90
N VAL A 241 -17.63 34.88 -26.60
CA VAL A 241 -17.40 34.23 -25.30
C VAL A 241 -16.04 34.67 -24.74
N PHE A 242 -15.92 34.78 -23.43
CA PHE A 242 -14.69 35.12 -22.72
C PHE A 242 -14.45 34.09 -21.62
N SER A 243 -13.26 33.50 -21.59
CA SER A 243 -12.83 32.75 -20.39
C SER A 243 -12.46 33.73 -19.28
N HIS A 244 -12.65 33.33 -18.02
CA HIS A 244 -12.34 34.18 -16.86
C HIS A 244 -10.92 34.77 -16.90
N TRP A 245 -9.92 33.93 -17.20
CA TRP A 245 -8.50 34.29 -17.25
C TRP A 245 -8.10 35.14 -18.46
N ASP A 246 -9.00 35.32 -19.45
CA ASP A 246 -8.74 36.21 -20.57
C ASP A 246 -8.56 37.65 -20.05
N LYS A 247 -7.65 38.43 -20.60
CA LYS A 247 -7.45 39.86 -20.23
C LYS A 247 -8.00 40.81 -21.27
N THR A 248 -8.57 40.28 -22.35
CA THR A 248 -9.14 41.09 -23.43
C THR A 248 -10.41 41.80 -22.96
N LYS A 249 -10.41 43.14 -23.06
CA LYS A 249 -11.55 43.99 -22.68
C LYS A 249 -12.62 44.09 -23.77
N TYR A 250 -12.21 43.88 -25.02
CA TYR A 250 -13.05 44.00 -26.19
C TYR A 250 -12.84 42.79 -27.10
N ARG A 251 -13.93 42.26 -27.64
CA ARG A 251 -13.88 41.30 -28.77
C ARG A 251 -14.86 41.76 -29.83
N ASN A 252 -14.35 41.92 -31.05
CA ASN A 252 -15.19 42.17 -32.20
C ASN A 252 -15.47 40.86 -32.94
N LYS A 253 -16.72 40.67 -33.37
CA LYS A 253 -17.12 39.58 -34.26
C LYS A 253 -17.91 40.15 -35.43
N LEU A 254 -17.57 39.69 -36.63
CA LEU A 254 -18.20 40.14 -37.86
C LEU A 254 -19.23 39.12 -38.30
N HIS A 255 -20.39 39.60 -38.72
CA HIS A 255 -21.46 38.80 -39.28
C HIS A 255 -21.84 39.38 -40.64
N PHE A 256 -22.03 38.52 -41.64
CA PHE A 256 -22.59 38.93 -42.93
C PHE A 256 -24.10 38.76 -42.85
N SER A 257 -24.86 39.83 -43.11
CA SER A 257 -26.31 39.71 -43.26
C SER A 257 -26.65 38.91 -44.53
N ASP A 258 -27.87 38.40 -44.64
CA ASP A 258 -28.34 37.66 -45.83
C ASP A 258 -28.24 38.49 -47.13
N ASN A 259 -28.13 39.82 -47.01
CA ASN A 259 -27.96 40.76 -48.11
C ASN A 259 -26.48 41.03 -48.47
N GLY A 260 -25.54 40.36 -47.81
CA GLY A 260 -24.09 40.51 -48.06
C GLY A 260 -23.43 41.71 -47.37
N GLU A 261 -24.16 42.44 -46.52
CA GLU A 261 -23.60 43.57 -45.77
C GLU A 261 -22.85 43.09 -44.52
N VAL A 262 -21.73 43.75 -44.22
CA VAL A 262 -20.88 43.44 -43.06
C VAL A 262 -21.41 44.16 -41.83
N VAL A 263 -21.84 43.40 -40.83
CA VAL A 263 -22.25 43.90 -39.51
C VAL A 263 -21.16 43.60 -38.49
N VAL A 264 -20.78 44.59 -37.69
CA VAL A 264 -19.76 44.45 -36.65
C VAL A 264 -20.42 44.39 -35.27
N TYR A 265 -20.26 43.27 -34.56
CA TYR A 265 -20.59 43.17 -33.13
C TYR A 265 -19.35 43.48 -32.31
N ASN A 266 -19.38 44.58 -31.57
CA ASN A 266 -18.35 44.95 -30.61
C ASN A 266 -18.82 44.56 -29.20
N THR A 267 -18.16 43.59 -28.59
CA THR A 267 -18.49 43.19 -27.22
C THR A 267 -17.52 43.83 -26.24
N LYS A 268 -18.05 44.59 -25.28
CA LYS A 268 -17.30 45.10 -24.12
C LYS A 268 -17.58 44.23 -22.90
N ARG A 269 -16.53 43.79 -22.22
CA ARG A 269 -16.62 42.94 -21.03
C ARG A 269 -17.14 43.71 -19.81
N ASP A 270 -18.03 43.08 -19.04
CA ASP A 270 -18.61 43.60 -17.81
C ASP A 270 -17.92 42.98 -16.59
N GLU A 271 -16.74 43.52 -16.25
CA GLU A 271 -15.87 42.98 -15.20
C GLU A 271 -16.52 42.99 -13.80
N GLU A 272 -17.45 43.92 -13.53
CA GLU A 272 -18.12 44.01 -12.22
C GLU A 272 -19.08 42.84 -11.98
N ASN A 273 -19.86 42.45 -12.99
CA ASN A 273 -20.79 41.33 -12.86
C ASN A 273 -20.07 39.98 -12.94
N GLU A 274 -19.00 39.86 -13.72
CA GLU A 274 -18.19 38.64 -13.72
C GLU A 274 -17.57 38.34 -12.36
N LYS A 275 -17.09 39.39 -11.66
CA LYS A 275 -16.51 39.25 -10.31
C LYS A 275 -17.47 38.59 -9.32
N LYS A 276 -18.77 38.87 -9.40
CA LYS A 276 -19.79 38.25 -8.53
C LYS A 276 -19.85 36.73 -8.70
N TYR A 277 -19.73 36.23 -9.93
CA TYR A 277 -19.72 34.79 -10.22
C TYR A 277 -18.43 34.12 -9.73
N ILE A 278 -17.30 34.81 -9.85
CA ILE A 278 -16.00 34.33 -9.37
C ILE A 278 -15.99 34.25 -7.84
N ASP A 279 -16.48 35.29 -7.16
CA ASP A 279 -16.55 35.34 -5.70
C ASP A 279 -17.45 34.22 -5.14
N GLN A 280 -18.55 33.88 -5.84
CA GLN A 280 -19.38 32.71 -5.49
C GLN A 280 -18.62 31.38 -5.55
N LEU A 281 -17.78 31.17 -6.57
CA LEU A 281 -16.96 29.96 -6.69
C LEU A 281 -15.89 29.88 -5.59
N LEU A 282 -15.25 31.01 -5.26
CA LEU A 282 -14.28 31.09 -4.17
C LEU A 282 -14.94 30.81 -2.81
N GLN A 283 -16.16 31.33 -2.57
CA GLN A 283 -16.94 31.04 -1.36
C GLN A 283 -17.35 29.57 -1.26
N CYS A 284 -17.57 28.90 -2.40
CA CYS A 284 -17.83 27.46 -2.44
C CYS A 284 -16.56 26.61 -2.25
N GLY A 285 -15.39 27.20 -2.01
CA GLY A 285 -14.15 26.48 -1.67
C GLY A 285 -13.23 26.14 -2.84
N PHE A 286 -13.50 26.65 -4.05
CA PHE A 286 -12.56 26.52 -5.16
C PHE A 286 -11.33 27.42 -4.95
N THR A 287 -10.17 26.96 -5.43
CA THR A 287 -8.95 27.77 -5.48
C THR A 287 -8.55 28.05 -6.93
N LEU A 288 -7.99 29.23 -7.18
CA LEU A 288 -7.44 29.59 -8.49
C LEU A 288 -5.98 29.12 -8.58
N ASN A 289 -5.65 28.37 -9.63
CA ASN A 289 -4.25 28.02 -9.91
C ASN A 289 -3.51 29.17 -10.63
N GLU A 290 -2.19 29.00 -10.83
CA GLU A 290 -1.32 29.99 -11.48
C GLU A 290 -1.74 30.33 -12.94
N TYR A 291 -2.59 29.49 -13.53
CA TYR A 291 -3.09 29.63 -14.90
C TYR A 291 -4.52 30.20 -14.99
N GLY A 292 -5.14 30.51 -13.85
CA GLY A 292 -6.48 31.12 -13.77
C GLY A 292 -7.65 30.13 -13.92
N TYR A 293 -7.43 28.84 -13.68
CA TYR A 293 -8.47 27.82 -13.60
C TYR A 293 -8.87 27.51 -12.16
N PHE A 294 -10.12 27.12 -11.97
CA PHE A 294 -10.67 26.73 -10.67
C PHE A 294 -10.39 25.26 -10.38
N CYS A 295 -9.85 25.02 -9.20
CA CYS A 295 -9.37 23.71 -8.75
C CYS A 295 -9.95 23.38 -7.38
N TYR A 296 -10.23 22.09 -7.16
CA TYR A 296 -10.58 21.56 -5.85
C TYR A 296 -9.97 20.18 -5.66
N ASP A 297 -9.35 19.97 -4.49
CA ASP A 297 -8.63 18.74 -4.13
C ASP A 297 -7.50 18.33 -5.12
N ASN A 298 -6.70 17.33 -4.75
CA ASN A 298 -5.62 16.77 -5.56
C ASN A 298 -6.07 15.54 -6.38
N SER A 299 -7.32 15.09 -6.24
CA SER A 299 -7.88 13.99 -7.04
C SER A 299 -8.13 14.40 -8.50
N TYR A 300 -8.01 13.44 -9.44
CA TYR A 300 -8.12 13.74 -10.87
C TYR A 300 -9.48 14.31 -11.26
N PHE A 301 -10.57 13.84 -10.63
CA PHE A 301 -11.94 14.31 -10.84
C PHE A 301 -12.46 15.28 -9.75
N GLY A 302 -11.62 15.68 -8.79
CA GLY A 302 -12.03 16.43 -7.59
C GLY A 302 -12.82 17.70 -7.90
N SER A 303 -12.33 18.52 -8.83
CA SER A 303 -13.01 19.74 -9.27
C SER A 303 -14.39 19.47 -9.88
N VAL A 304 -14.56 18.36 -10.60
CA VAL A 304 -15.83 18.00 -11.25
C VAL A 304 -16.85 17.53 -10.21
N PHE A 305 -16.44 16.69 -9.25
CA PHE A 305 -17.34 16.25 -8.17
C PHE A 305 -17.76 17.42 -7.27
N HIS A 306 -16.85 18.34 -6.98
CA HIS A 306 -17.16 19.54 -6.18
C HIS A 306 -18.13 20.50 -6.88
N LEU A 307 -18.03 20.62 -8.22
CA LEU A 307 -19.01 21.36 -9.03
C LEU A 307 -20.41 20.73 -8.98
N ILE A 308 -20.48 19.39 -9.07
CA ILE A 308 -21.76 18.66 -9.01
C ILE A 308 -22.41 18.84 -7.62
N ALA A 309 -21.64 18.68 -6.55
CA ALA A 309 -22.14 18.81 -5.17
C ALA A 309 -22.66 20.24 -4.85
N ASN A 310 -21.99 21.28 -5.34
CA ASN A 310 -22.36 22.67 -5.06
C ASN A 310 -23.30 23.31 -6.09
N LYS A 311 -23.86 22.52 -7.02
CA LYS A 311 -24.75 23.02 -8.08
C LYS A 311 -25.90 23.90 -7.56
N LYS A 312 -26.46 23.59 -6.37
CA LYS A 312 -27.56 24.37 -5.76
C LYS A 312 -27.11 25.75 -5.26
N ASN A 313 -25.84 25.91 -4.91
CA ASN A 313 -25.27 27.15 -4.39
C ASN A 313 -24.75 28.08 -5.52
N LEU A 314 -24.48 27.52 -6.70
CA LEU A 314 -23.99 28.23 -7.89
C LEU A 314 -25.17 28.76 -8.74
N ILE A 315 -25.76 29.86 -8.29
CA ILE A 315 -26.93 30.48 -8.91
C ILE A 315 -26.52 31.29 -10.17
N GLY A 316 -27.17 31.03 -11.30
CA GLY A 316 -26.95 31.76 -12.56
C GLY A 316 -25.94 31.12 -13.52
N PHE A 317 -25.40 29.96 -13.18
CA PHE A 317 -24.57 29.15 -14.08
C PHE A 317 -25.41 28.14 -14.88
N ASP A 318 -25.07 27.98 -16.16
CA ASP A 318 -25.63 26.95 -17.04
C ASP A 318 -24.70 25.74 -17.12
N PHE A 319 -25.20 24.61 -16.66
CA PHE A 319 -24.49 23.34 -16.63
C PHE A 319 -24.83 22.42 -17.81
N SER A 320 -25.75 22.82 -18.71
CA SER A 320 -26.23 21.99 -19.82
C SER A 320 -25.14 21.61 -20.83
N SER A 321 -24.06 22.40 -20.89
CA SER A 321 -22.91 22.20 -21.76
C SER A 321 -21.73 21.48 -21.10
N LEU A 322 -21.86 20.97 -19.86
CA LEU A 322 -20.73 20.33 -19.17
C LEU A 322 -20.35 19.01 -19.84
N SER A 323 -19.19 18.99 -20.50
CA SER A 323 -18.65 17.80 -21.14
C SER A 323 -17.16 17.63 -20.87
N ILE A 324 -16.72 16.37 -20.79
CA ILE A 324 -15.31 15.99 -20.71
C ILE A 324 -15.01 15.15 -21.96
N GLU A 325 -14.06 15.59 -22.80
CA GLU A 325 -13.68 14.85 -24.02
C GLU A 325 -14.89 14.44 -24.89
N ASP A 326 -15.80 15.39 -25.17
CA ASP A 326 -17.06 15.20 -25.92
C ASP A 326 -18.12 14.29 -25.25
N LYS A 327 -17.88 13.82 -24.02
CA LYS A 327 -18.86 13.08 -23.22
C LYS A 327 -19.66 14.03 -22.33
N LYS A 328 -20.98 14.09 -22.51
CA LYS A 328 -21.88 14.85 -21.62
C LYS A 328 -21.96 14.17 -20.25
N ILE A 329 -21.66 14.91 -19.18
CA ILE A 329 -21.58 14.35 -17.83
C ILE A 329 -22.93 14.47 -17.12
N CYS A 330 -23.34 13.41 -16.42
CA CYS A 330 -24.51 13.42 -15.56
C CYS A 330 -24.22 14.23 -14.29
N LEU A 331 -25.11 15.18 -13.99
CA LEU A 331 -24.98 16.12 -12.87
C LEU A 331 -25.83 15.71 -11.66
N SER A 332 -26.42 14.52 -11.69
CA SER A 332 -27.23 14.03 -10.58
C SER A 332 -26.33 13.33 -9.56
N GLU A 333 -26.57 13.61 -8.28
CA GLU A 333 -25.99 12.79 -7.21
C GLU A 333 -26.45 11.34 -7.37
N ALA A 334 -25.53 10.40 -7.18
CA ALA A 334 -25.83 8.99 -7.29
C ALA A 334 -25.68 8.31 -5.93
N GLN A 335 -26.64 7.43 -5.63
CA GLN A 335 -26.66 6.65 -4.40
C GLN A 335 -26.52 5.17 -4.75
N LEU A 336 -25.51 4.53 -4.17
CA LEU A 336 -25.29 3.10 -4.31
C LEU A 336 -26.01 2.36 -3.19
N ILE A 337 -27.05 1.62 -3.55
CA ILE A 337 -27.80 0.77 -2.62
C ILE A 337 -27.38 -0.68 -2.85
N VAL A 338 -26.91 -1.33 -1.79
CA VAL A 338 -26.46 -2.73 -1.82
C VAL A 338 -27.22 -3.50 -0.76
N SER A 339 -27.69 -4.69 -1.10
CA SER A 339 -28.36 -5.65 -0.24
C SER A 339 -27.73 -7.03 -0.44
N SER A 340 -27.72 -7.86 0.58
CA SER A 340 -27.19 -9.22 0.48
C SER A 340 -28.18 -10.22 1.07
N THR A 341 -28.34 -11.35 0.39
CA THR A 341 -29.11 -12.48 0.90
C THR A 341 -28.20 -13.69 1.05
N ALA A 342 -28.25 -14.34 2.22
CA ALA A 342 -27.45 -15.53 2.48
C ALA A 342 -28.20 -16.76 1.95
N VAL A 343 -27.61 -17.45 0.96
CA VAL A 343 -28.16 -18.70 0.40
C VAL A 343 -27.05 -19.76 0.44
N ASN A 344 -27.23 -20.78 1.29
CA ASN A 344 -26.25 -21.86 1.51
C ASN A 344 -24.87 -21.33 1.94
N ASP A 345 -23.81 -21.56 1.15
CA ASP A 345 -22.44 -21.11 1.43
C ASP A 345 -22.09 -19.78 0.72
N TRP A 346 -23.09 -19.13 0.10
CA TRP A 346 -22.92 -17.92 -0.69
C TRP A 346 -23.80 -16.77 -0.17
N PHE A 347 -23.31 -15.55 -0.34
CA PHE A 347 -24.09 -14.33 -0.33
C PHE A 347 -24.40 -13.94 -1.77
N ASP A 348 -25.68 -13.86 -2.09
CA ASP A 348 -26.15 -13.25 -3.32
C ASP A 348 -26.26 -11.74 -3.04
N VAL A 349 -25.30 -10.98 -3.57
CA VAL A 349 -25.25 -9.53 -3.44
C VAL A 349 -26.01 -8.90 -4.59
N HIS A 350 -27.07 -8.19 -4.23
CA HIS A 350 -27.91 -7.40 -5.12
C HIS A 350 -27.65 -5.92 -4.85
N GLY A 351 -27.40 -5.15 -5.89
CA GLY A 351 -27.27 -3.72 -5.73
C GLY A 351 -27.75 -2.96 -6.94
N TYR A 352 -28.10 -1.71 -6.73
CA TYR A 352 -28.38 -0.78 -7.80
C TYR A 352 -27.83 0.61 -7.44
N LEU A 353 -27.31 1.29 -8.46
CA LEU A 353 -26.95 2.69 -8.39
C LEU A 353 -28.15 3.50 -8.89
N LYS A 354 -28.67 4.37 -8.03
CA LYS A 354 -29.69 5.34 -8.41
C LYS A 354 -29.00 6.66 -8.73
N ALA A 355 -28.95 7.03 -10.01
CA ALA A 355 -28.37 8.28 -10.48
C ALA A 355 -29.47 9.11 -11.16
N GLY A 356 -30.02 10.10 -10.44
CA GLY A 356 -31.19 10.84 -10.88
C GLY A 356 -32.43 9.95 -10.99
N GLU A 357 -33.02 9.87 -12.19
CA GLU A 357 -34.19 9.01 -12.49
C GLU A 357 -33.79 7.59 -12.93
N PHE A 358 -32.51 7.35 -13.21
CA PHE A 358 -32.04 6.05 -13.69
C PHE A 358 -31.63 5.14 -12.55
N THR A 359 -32.06 3.88 -12.64
CA THR A 359 -31.67 2.81 -11.72
C THR A 359 -30.85 1.78 -12.48
N ILE A 360 -29.59 1.60 -12.10
CA ILE A 360 -28.61 0.76 -12.81
C ILE A 360 -28.27 -0.42 -11.93
N ALA A 361 -28.41 -1.64 -12.43
CA ALA A 361 -28.00 -2.82 -11.67
C ALA A 361 -26.47 -2.87 -11.49
N LEU A 362 -26.04 -3.30 -10.30
CA LEU A 362 -24.63 -3.37 -9.91
C LEU A 362 -23.77 -4.13 -10.92
N GLY A 363 -24.28 -5.22 -11.51
CA GLY A 363 -23.56 -6.02 -12.51
C GLY A 363 -23.04 -5.21 -13.71
N HIS A 364 -23.80 -4.23 -14.18
CA HIS A 364 -23.36 -3.35 -15.27
C HIS A 364 -22.22 -2.43 -14.84
N LEU A 365 -22.23 -1.92 -13.61
CA LEU A 365 -21.13 -1.12 -13.06
C LEU A 365 -19.86 -1.94 -12.87
N LEU A 366 -19.98 -3.19 -12.43
CA LEU A 366 -18.83 -4.09 -12.23
C LEU A 366 -18.02 -4.29 -13.51
N THR A 367 -18.65 -4.24 -14.68
CA THR A 367 -17.96 -4.34 -15.99
C THR A 367 -17.01 -3.16 -16.20
N ASN A 368 -17.47 -1.95 -15.91
CA ASN A 368 -16.65 -0.73 -16.00
C ASN A 368 -15.52 -0.73 -14.96
N VAL A 369 -15.81 -1.16 -13.73
CA VAL A 369 -14.80 -1.32 -12.67
C VAL A 369 -13.72 -2.33 -13.08
N LYS A 370 -14.12 -3.47 -13.65
CA LYS A 370 -13.20 -4.51 -14.14
C LYS A 370 -12.27 -4.00 -15.25
N ASN A 371 -12.78 -3.15 -16.13
CA ASN A 371 -12.01 -2.54 -17.23
C ASN A 371 -11.24 -1.28 -16.79
N LYS A 372 -11.37 -0.87 -15.52
CA LYS A 372 -10.81 0.39 -14.98
C LYS A 372 -11.27 1.62 -15.76
N ASP A 373 -12.50 1.59 -16.26
CA ASP A 373 -13.12 2.72 -16.95
C ASP A 373 -14.06 3.46 -15.99
N PRO A 374 -13.72 4.68 -15.55
CA PRO A 374 -14.55 5.45 -14.63
C PRO A 374 -15.82 6.01 -15.28
N TYR A 375 -15.96 5.95 -16.62
CA TYR A 375 -17.10 6.53 -17.34
C TYR A 375 -18.20 5.50 -17.61
N PHE A 376 -19.30 5.57 -16.87
CA PHE A 376 -20.47 4.72 -17.09
C PHE A 376 -21.53 5.42 -17.97
N ARG A 377 -21.94 4.81 -19.07
CA ARG A 377 -22.94 5.40 -19.98
C ARG A 377 -24.37 5.12 -19.50
N LEU A 378 -25.16 6.17 -19.30
CA LEU A 378 -26.57 6.12 -18.92
C LEU A 378 -27.50 5.95 -20.13
N PRO A 379 -28.75 5.48 -19.92
CA PRO A 379 -29.72 5.26 -21.00
C PRO A 379 -30.08 6.52 -21.81
N ASP A 380 -29.99 7.70 -21.20
CA ASP A 380 -30.20 9.00 -21.86
C ASP A 380 -29.02 9.47 -22.73
N GLY A 381 -27.92 8.70 -22.75
CA GLY A 381 -26.71 9.02 -23.49
C GLY A 381 -25.70 9.90 -22.73
N THR A 382 -25.98 10.29 -21.49
CA THR A 382 -25.01 10.97 -20.62
C THR A 382 -24.08 9.97 -19.93
N TYR A 383 -22.99 10.44 -19.34
CA TYR A 383 -21.99 9.62 -18.64
C TYR A 383 -21.94 9.96 -17.15
N TYR A 384 -22.06 8.95 -16.31
CA TYR A 384 -21.80 9.03 -14.88
C TYR A 384 -20.33 8.69 -14.60
N ILE A 385 -19.64 9.53 -13.82
CA ILE A 385 -18.25 9.29 -13.42
C ILE A 385 -18.28 8.57 -12.06
N ILE A 386 -17.72 7.36 -12.02
CA ILE A 386 -17.64 6.57 -10.79
C ILE A 386 -16.52 7.16 -9.91
N PRO A 387 -16.80 7.59 -8.66
CA PRO A 387 -15.77 8.13 -7.76
C PRO A 387 -14.66 7.12 -7.45
N ASP A 388 -13.43 7.59 -7.26
CA ASP A 388 -12.27 6.73 -6.98
C ASP A 388 -12.46 5.84 -5.74
N GLU A 389 -13.08 6.37 -4.69
CA GLU A 389 -13.42 5.59 -3.50
C GLU A 389 -14.41 4.46 -3.79
N MET A 390 -15.41 4.71 -4.64
CA MET A 390 -16.39 3.72 -5.05
C MET A 390 -15.75 2.69 -5.98
N MET A 391 -14.88 3.12 -6.90
CA MET A 391 -14.10 2.24 -7.77
C MET A 391 -13.22 1.29 -6.96
N ALA A 392 -12.52 1.78 -5.93
CA ALA A 392 -11.68 0.97 -5.06
C ALA A 392 -12.53 -0.08 -4.31
N LYS A 393 -13.61 0.36 -3.67
CA LYS A 393 -14.55 -0.49 -2.93
C LYS A 393 -15.21 -1.57 -3.81
N LEU A 394 -15.65 -1.22 -5.00
CA LEU A 394 -16.26 -2.15 -5.96
C LEU A 394 -15.22 -3.07 -6.61
N SER A 395 -13.97 -2.62 -6.78
CA SER A 395 -12.89 -3.45 -7.32
C SER A 395 -12.64 -4.66 -6.43
N ASP A 396 -12.64 -4.46 -5.10
CA ASP A 396 -12.51 -5.54 -4.14
C ASP A 396 -13.63 -6.59 -4.30
N LEU A 397 -14.87 -6.17 -4.53
CA LEU A 397 -15.97 -7.10 -4.83
C LEU A 397 -15.80 -7.87 -6.15
N VAL A 398 -15.38 -7.19 -7.22
CA VAL A 398 -15.15 -7.81 -8.54
C VAL A 398 -14.06 -8.88 -8.48
N LEU A 399 -13.05 -8.67 -7.65
CA LEU A 399 -11.91 -9.57 -7.50
C LEU A 399 -12.32 -10.93 -6.89
N PHE A 400 -13.32 -10.94 -6.02
CA PHE A 400 -13.70 -12.11 -5.23
C PHE A 400 -15.08 -12.70 -5.57
N GLY A 401 -15.95 -11.92 -6.21
CA GLY A 401 -17.29 -12.35 -6.61
C GLY A 401 -17.35 -13.06 -7.96
N LYS A 402 -18.21 -14.07 -8.08
CA LYS A 402 -18.55 -14.71 -9.35
C LYS A 402 -19.76 -14.02 -9.98
N ASP A 403 -19.53 -13.37 -11.12
CA ASP A 403 -20.55 -12.66 -11.88
C ASP A 403 -21.61 -13.63 -12.45
N HIS A 404 -22.87 -13.40 -12.08
CA HIS A 404 -24.05 -14.04 -12.67
C HIS A 404 -25.02 -12.98 -13.22
N GLY A 405 -24.49 -12.05 -14.03
CA GLY A 405 -25.25 -11.07 -14.80
C GLY A 405 -25.78 -9.91 -13.94
N ASN A 406 -26.78 -10.19 -13.11
CA ASN A 406 -27.44 -9.20 -12.24
C ASN A 406 -27.17 -9.40 -10.75
N THR A 407 -26.51 -10.49 -10.38
CA THR A 407 -26.21 -10.87 -8.99
C THR A 407 -24.75 -11.23 -8.87
N LEU A 408 -24.08 -10.71 -7.85
CA LEU A 408 -22.70 -11.07 -7.54
C LEU A 408 -22.71 -12.13 -6.43
N LYS A 409 -22.24 -13.34 -6.73
CA LYS A 409 -22.11 -14.40 -5.73
C LYS A 409 -20.78 -14.30 -5.02
N ILE A 410 -20.83 -14.05 -3.72
CA ILE A 410 -19.66 -13.93 -2.85
C ILE A 410 -19.71 -15.05 -1.81
N HIS A 411 -18.61 -15.73 -1.58
CA HIS A 411 -18.62 -16.83 -0.61
C HIS A 411 -18.83 -16.28 0.81
N LYS A 412 -19.49 -17.03 1.71
CA LYS A 412 -19.72 -16.59 3.10
C LYS A 412 -18.45 -16.14 3.81
N SER A 413 -17.32 -16.73 3.44
CA SER A 413 -16.01 -16.40 3.99
C SER A 413 -15.48 -15.01 3.58
N GLN A 414 -16.15 -14.31 2.67
CA GLN A 414 -15.76 -12.98 2.18
C GLN A 414 -16.66 -11.86 2.74
N ARG A 415 -17.45 -12.16 3.79
CA ARG A 415 -18.35 -11.22 4.48
C ARG A 415 -17.71 -9.87 4.84
N ALA A 416 -16.42 -9.87 5.22
CA ALA A 416 -15.70 -8.64 5.54
C ALA A 416 -15.73 -7.61 4.39
N LEU A 417 -15.70 -8.06 3.14
CA LEU A 417 -15.80 -7.18 1.97
C LEU A 417 -17.19 -6.54 1.86
N ILE A 418 -18.23 -7.29 2.21
CA ILE A 418 -19.62 -6.80 2.22
C ILE A 418 -19.80 -5.78 3.37
N GLU A 419 -19.24 -6.05 4.55
CA GLU A 419 -19.29 -5.13 5.70
C GLU A 419 -18.47 -3.84 5.47
N ALA A 420 -17.34 -3.93 4.76
CA ALA A 420 -16.51 -2.76 4.42
C ALA A 420 -17.24 -1.77 3.51
N LEU A 421 -18.11 -2.24 2.62
CA LEU A 421 -18.96 -1.39 1.78
C LEU A 421 -20.02 -0.63 2.57
N GLN A 422 -20.48 -1.21 3.67
CA GLN A 422 -21.57 -0.65 4.49
C GLN A 422 -21.11 0.53 5.35
N LYS A 423 -19.86 0.53 5.84
CA LYS A 423 -19.35 1.54 6.78
C LYS A 423 -19.18 2.95 6.19
N GLY A 424 -19.41 3.16 4.89
CA GLY A 424 -19.17 4.43 4.20
C GLY A 424 -20.38 5.11 3.55
N ASN A 425 -21.58 4.53 3.63
CA ASN A 425 -22.78 5.10 3.01
C ASN A 425 -23.85 5.34 4.09
N GLU A 426 -24.26 6.59 4.30
CA GLU A 426 -25.13 7.03 5.43
C GLU A 426 -26.63 6.66 5.32
N HIS A 427 -27.08 5.89 4.33
CA HIS A 427 -28.51 5.56 4.21
C HIS A 427 -28.82 4.08 3.91
N ASP A 428 -29.66 3.52 4.79
CA ASP A 428 -30.38 2.24 4.81
C ASP A 428 -29.84 1.09 3.94
N ILE A 429 -28.98 0.26 4.56
CA ILE A 429 -28.61 -1.05 4.04
C ILE A 429 -29.09 -2.12 5.05
N SER A 430 -30.12 -2.87 4.67
CA SER A 430 -30.59 -4.02 5.44
C SER A 430 -29.60 -5.18 5.32
N VAL A 431 -29.02 -5.58 6.45
CA VAL A 431 -28.08 -6.69 6.57
C VAL A 431 -28.81 -8.02 6.34
N GLY A 432 -28.25 -8.90 5.50
CA GLY A 432 -28.53 -10.34 5.59
C GLY A 432 -28.07 -10.87 6.96
N GLU A 433 -28.78 -11.85 7.52
CA GLU A 433 -28.75 -12.24 8.94
C GLU A 433 -27.37 -12.11 9.67
N PRO A 434 -27.35 -11.56 10.91
CA PRO A 434 -26.16 -11.56 11.74
C PRO A 434 -25.59 -12.99 11.88
N LEU A 435 -24.27 -13.13 12.03
CA LEU A 435 -23.67 -14.43 12.38
C LEU A 435 -24.45 -14.97 13.58
N ALA A 436 -25.00 -16.18 13.46
CA ALA A 436 -25.80 -16.78 14.53
C ALA A 436 -25.03 -16.64 15.85
N GLU A 437 -25.56 -15.81 16.75
CA GLU A 437 -24.84 -15.48 17.98
C GLU A 437 -25.01 -16.65 18.94
N VAL A 438 -23.99 -17.51 19.00
CA VAL A 438 -24.03 -18.69 19.86
C VAL A 438 -23.82 -18.26 21.31
N GLN A 439 -24.79 -18.55 22.17
CA GLN A 439 -24.56 -18.48 23.60
C GLN A 439 -23.81 -19.75 24.04
N TYR A 440 -22.63 -19.57 24.65
CA TYR A 440 -21.85 -20.66 25.20
C TYR A 440 -21.88 -20.63 26.72
N ILE A 441 -22.32 -21.74 27.31
CA ILE A 441 -22.27 -21.98 28.75
C ILE A 441 -21.33 -23.18 28.96
N PRO A 442 -20.25 -23.02 29.77
CA PRO A 442 -19.35 -24.12 30.07
C PRO A 442 -20.09 -25.32 30.68
N SER A 443 -19.90 -26.51 30.10
CA SER A 443 -20.52 -27.73 30.60
C SER A 443 -19.79 -28.27 31.84
N GLY A 444 -20.53 -28.91 32.75
CA GLY A 444 -19.97 -29.64 33.90
C GLY A 444 -19.11 -30.87 33.53
N ASN A 445 -19.10 -31.27 32.25
CA ASN A 445 -18.19 -32.28 31.72
C ASN A 445 -16.78 -31.75 31.47
N VAL A 446 -16.60 -30.43 31.43
CA VAL A 446 -15.28 -29.79 31.47
C VAL A 446 -14.86 -29.69 32.94
N LYS A 447 -13.86 -30.48 33.34
CA LYS A 447 -13.30 -30.50 34.71
C LYS A 447 -12.29 -29.36 34.93
N ALA A 448 -12.66 -28.16 34.50
CA ALA A 448 -11.90 -26.93 34.70
C ALA A 448 -12.84 -25.72 34.64
N GLU A 449 -12.49 -24.69 35.40
CA GLU A 449 -13.14 -23.38 35.31
C GLU A 449 -12.49 -22.57 34.18
N LEU A 450 -13.29 -22.15 33.21
CA LEU A 450 -12.83 -21.31 32.10
C LEU A 450 -12.79 -19.85 32.53
N ARG A 451 -11.69 -19.18 32.19
CA ARG A 451 -11.56 -17.73 32.40
C ARG A 451 -12.46 -16.97 31.42
N PRO A 452 -12.86 -15.72 31.72
CA PRO A 452 -13.77 -14.95 30.86
C PRO A 452 -13.31 -14.88 29.39
N TYR A 453 -12.03 -14.61 29.15
CA TYR A 453 -11.50 -14.60 27.77
C TYR A 453 -11.53 -15.98 27.12
N GLN A 454 -11.32 -17.07 27.86
CA GLN A 454 -11.37 -18.42 27.31
C GLN A 454 -12.79 -18.76 26.86
N THR A 455 -13.80 -18.39 27.66
CA THR A 455 -15.22 -18.52 27.29
C THR A 455 -15.55 -17.73 26.02
N VAL A 456 -15.04 -16.50 25.88
CA VAL A 456 -15.18 -15.71 24.63
C VAL A 456 -14.51 -16.42 23.45
N GLY A 457 -13.33 -17.02 23.64
CA GLY A 457 -12.64 -17.76 22.60
C GLY A 457 -13.39 -19.01 22.14
N VAL A 458 -14.00 -19.74 23.08
CA VAL A 458 -14.86 -20.90 22.75
C VAL A 458 -16.12 -20.44 22.02
N LYS A 459 -16.79 -19.39 22.50
CA LYS A 459 -17.94 -18.76 21.82
C LYS A 459 -17.57 -18.39 20.37
N TRP A 460 -16.43 -17.75 20.18
CA TRP A 460 -15.95 -17.34 18.85
C TRP A 460 -15.73 -18.54 17.91
N MET A 461 -15.13 -19.63 18.39
CA MET A 461 -14.97 -20.86 17.60
C MET A 461 -16.32 -21.53 17.27
N LEU A 462 -17.28 -21.50 18.21
CA LEU A 462 -18.63 -22.01 17.99
C LEU A 462 -19.40 -21.18 16.95
N THR A 463 -19.28 -19.85 16.98
CA THR A 463 -19.86 -19.00 15.93
C THR A 463 -19.31 -19.35 14.56
N HIS A 464 -18.00 -19.64 14.44
CA HIS A 464 -17.41 -20.08 13.17
C HIS A 464 -17.96 -21.44 12.72
N ARG A 465 -18.14 -22.38 13.66
CA ARG A 465 -18.77 -23.67 13.40
C ARG A 465 -20.19 -23.51 12.81
N GLU A 466 -21.06 -22.75 13.47
CA GLU A 466 -22.45 -22.57 13.00
C GLU A 466 -22.53 -21.92 11.61
N ASN A 467 -21.51 -21.12 11.26
CA ASN A 467 -21.40 -20.49 9.94
C ASN A 467 -20.61 -21.33 8.91
N ARG A 468 -20.20 -22.56 9.26
CA ARG A 468 -19.36 -23.46 8.43
C ARG A 468 -18.03 -22.86 7.99
N LEU A 469 -17.43 -22.05 8.87
CA LEU A 469 -16.15 -21.40 8.64
C LEU A 469 -15.07 -22.05 9.53
N GLY A 470 -13.86 -22.12 9.00
CA GLY A 470 -12.66 -22.42 9.78
C GLY A 470 -12.11 -21.17 10.46
N CYS A 471 -11.22 -21.37 11.44
CA CYS A 471 -10.68 -20.28 12.25
C CYS A 471 -9.22 -20.51 12.68
N LEU A 472 -8.51 -19.41 12.92
CA LEU A 472 -7.12 -19.38 13.38
C LEU A 472 -7.04 -18.77 14.79
N LEU A 473 -6.73 -19.62 15.78
CA LEU A 473 -6.53 -19.22 17.17
C LEU A 473 -5.04 -18.96 17.44
N ALA A 474 -4.68 -17.68 17.44
CA ALA A 474 -3.31 -17.19 17.55
C ALA A 474 -3.04 -16.43 18.87
N ASP A 475 -3.73 -16.81 19.96
CA ASP A 475 -3.45 -16.31 21.30
C ASP A 475 -1.98 -16.54 21.70
N ASP A 476 -1.45 -15.67 22.56
CA ASP A 476 -0.12 -15.83 23.15
C ASP A 476 0.08 -17.21 23.80
N MET A 477 1.33 -17.64 23.81
CA MET A 477 1.74 -18.91 24.40
C MET A 477 1.46 -18.94 25.92
N GLY A 478 0.71 -19.95 26.38
CA GLY A 478 0.39 -20.12 27.79
C GLY A 478 -1.00 -19.63 28.22
N LEU A 479 -1.81 -19.08 27.31
CA LEU A 479 -3.19 -18.66 27.57
C LEU A 479 -4.24 -19.80 27.55
N GLY A 480 -3.80 -21.06 27.41
CA GLY A 480 -4.70 -22.22 27.47
C GLY A 480 -5.52 -22.45 26.19
N LYS A 481 -4.92 -22.29 25.00
CA LYS A 481 -5.55 -22.62 23.71
C LYS A 481 -6.10 -24.05 23.67
N THR A 482 -5.32 -25.01 24.17
CA THR A 482 -5.72 -26.42 24.27
C THR A 482 -7.00 -26.60 25.08
N LEU A 483 -7.13 -25.93 26.24
CA LEU A 483 -8.33 -25.99 27.06
C LEU A 483 -9.56 -25.39 26.34
N GLN A 484 -9.38 -24.31 25.58
CA GLN A 484 -10.46 -23.73 24.76
C GLN A 484 -10.94 -24.75 23.71
N VAL A 485 -10.03 -25.42 23.00
CA VAL A 485 -10.40 -26.43 22.00
C VAL A 485 -11.02 -27.68 22.63
N ILE A 486 -10.52 -28.16 23.77
CA ILE A 486 -11.14 -29.27 24.50
C ILE A 486 -12.57 -28.91 24.88
N SER A 487 -12.80 -27.69 25.37
CA SER A 487 -14.12 -27.20 25.76
C SER A 487 -15.09 -27.11 24.58
N LEU A 488 -14.59 -26.71 23.40
CA LEU A 488 -15.33 -26.76 22.13
C LEU A 488 -15.74 -28.21 21.79
N LEU A 489 -14.81 -29.16 21.84
CA LEU A 489 -15.08 -30.55 21.50
C LEU A 489 -16.08 -31.22 22.46
N VAL A 490 -16.02 -30.88 23.75
CA VAL A 490 -17.01 -31.33 24.75
C VAL A 490 -18.41 -30.81 24.37
N HIS A 491 -18.52 -29.51 24.06
CA HIS A 491 -19.79 -28.92 23.66
C HIS A 491 -20.38 -29.61 22.41
N VAL A 492 -19.56 -29.83 21.38
CA VAL A 492 -19.99 -30.50 20.14
C VAL A 492 -20.48 -31.93 20.41
N LYS A 493 -19.81 -32.68 21.29
CA LYS A 493 -20.24 -34.04 21.67
C LYS A 493 -21.62 -34.01 22.36
N GLU A 494 -21.89 -33.01 23.17
CA GLU A 494 -23.18 -32.84 23.85
C GLU A 494 -24.29 -32.47 22.88
N THR A 495 -24.03 -31.58 21.91
CA THR A 495 -24.98 -31.25 20.85
C THR A 495 -25.39 -32.50 20.07
N PHE A 496 -24.44 -33.36 19.69
CA PHE A 496 -24.75 -34.62 19.00
C PHE A 496 -25.55 -35.61 19.85
N LYS A 497 -25.40 -35.60 21.18
CA LYS A 497 -26.25 -36.41 22.05
C LYS A 497 -27.68 -35.89 22.08
N ASN A 498 -27.86 -34.57 22.15
CA ASN A 498 -29.19 -33.96 22.24
C ASN A 498 -29.99 -34.09 20.94
N GLU A 499 -29.36 -33.95 19.77
CA GLU A 499 -30.01 -34.19 18.46
C GLU A 499 -30.57 -35.62 18.31
N ASN A 500 -29.87 -36.61 18.87
CA ASN A 500 -30.33 -38.01 18.87
C ASN A 500 -31.51 -38.24 19.83
N ILE A 501 -31.72 -37.37 20.84
CA ILE A 501 -32.84 -37.47 21.78
C ILE A 501 -34.11 -36.85 21.19
N SER A 502 -33.99 -35.79 20.39
CA SER A 502 -35.14 -35.10 19.75
C SER A 502 -35.55 -35.67 18.38
N GLY A 503 -34.73 -36.52 17.76
CA GLY A 503 -35.02 -37.18 16.47
C GLY A 503 -35.88 -38.44 16.53
N GLY A 504 -36.46 -38.79 17.69
CA GLY A 504 -37.40 -39.91 17.80
C GLY A 504 -38.70 -39.60 17.07
N LEU A 505 -38.96 -40.27 15.94
CA LEU A 505 -40.26 -40.24 15.25
C LEU A 505 -41.39 -40.51 16.27
N PRO A 506 -42.42 -39.64 16.37
CA PRO A 506 -43.58 -39.93 17.20
C PRO A 506 -44.36 -41.08 16.52
N GLY A 507 -44.26 -42.29 17.06
CA GLY A 507 -45.11 -43.41 16.63
C GLY A 507 -44.44 -44.78 16.46
N LYS A 508 -43.13 -44.95 16.68
CA LYS A 508 -42.56 -46.30 16.76
C LYS A 508 -42.71 -46.84 18.20
N GLN A 509 -43.63 -47.79 18.35
CA GLN A 509 -43.84 -48.56 19.57
C GLN A 509 -42.49 -49.15 20.03
N LEU A 510 -42.04 -48.75 21.22
CA LEU A 510 -40.84 -49.26 21.86
C LEU A 510 -41.06 -50.75 22.18
N ASP A 511 -40.39 -51.62 21.43
CA ASP A 511 -40.29 -53.04 21.78
C ASP A 511 -39.48 -53.16 23.09
N LEU A 512 -40.04 -53.81 24.10
CA LEU A 512 -39.45 -53.95 25.45
C LEU A 512 -38.09 -54.70 25.45
N PHE A 513 -37.73 -55.29 24.31
CA PHE A 513 -36.48 -56.03 24.05
C PHE A 513 -35.58 -55.39 22.99
N ALA A 514 -35.94 -54.23 22.44
CA ALA A 514 -35.02 -53.44 21.62
C ALA A 514 -34.02 -52.79 22.57
N ALA A 515 -32.88 -53.46 22.78
CA ALA A 515 -31.73 -52.87 23.46
C ALA A 515 -31.51 -51.47 22.88
N ASP A 516 -31.40 -50.48 23.78
CA ASP A 516 -31.07 -49.07 23.51
C ASP A 516 -29.99 -48.95 22.42
N GLU A 517 -30.36 -48.93 21.14
CA GLU A 517 -29.48 -48.53 20.03
C GLU A 517 -29.37 -47.00 20.07
N ARG A 518 -28.92 -46.46 21.21
CA ARG A 518 -28.42 -45.10 21.30
C ARG A 518 -27.12 -45.08 20.51
N MET A 519 -27.23 -44.90 19.20
CA MET A 519 -26.11 -44.96 18.28
C MET A 519 -25.08 -43.90 18.70
N TYR A 520 -23.99 -44.36 19.33
CA TYR A 520 -22.89 -43.51 19.74
C TYR A 520 -22.34 -42.80 18.51
N LYS A 521 -22.57 -41.48 18.40
CA LYS A 521 -22.02 -40.66 17.32
C LYS A 521 -20.72 -40.01 17.82
N PRO A 522 -19.54 -40.55 17.46
CA PRO A 522 -18.28 -39.93 17.84
C PRO A 522 -18.13 -38.58 17.15
N VAL A 523 -17.44 -37.64 17.81
CA VAL A 523 -17.12 -36.34 17.22
C VAL A 523 -16.18 -36.49 16.01
N ARG A 524 -15.22 -37.43 16.04
CA ARG A 524 -14.20 -37.60 14.99
C ARG A 524 -13.38 -36.33 14.73
N ALA A 525 -12.79 -35.79 15.78
CA ALA A 525 -11.83 -34.70 15.71
C ALA A 525 -10.41 -35.26 15.50
N LEU A 526 -9.77 -34.91 14.38
CA LEU A 526 -8.36 -35.22 14.12
C LEU A 526 -7.49 -34.06 14.61
N VAL A 527 -6.72 -34.29 15.66
CA VAL A 527 -5.75 -33.30 16.17
C VAL A 527 -4.36 -33.69 15.67
N VAL A 528 -3.78 -32.84 14.83
CA VAL A 528 -2.43 -33.01 14.26
C VAL A 528 -1.49 -32.08 14.99
N LEU A 529 -0.44 -32.66 15.58
CA LEU A 529 0.46 -31.94 16.49
C LEU A 529 1.91 -32.45 16.41
N PRO A 530 2.92 -31.69 16.87
CA PRO A 530 4.31 -32.17 16.96
C PRO A 530 4.43 -33.41 17.85
N SER A 531 5.35 -34.34 17.54
CA SER A 531 5.46 -35.64 18.23
C SER A 531 5.62 -35.55 19.77
N SER A 532 6.21 -34.46 20.24
CA SER A 532 6.41 -34.11 21.64
C SER A 532 5.16 -33.60 22.36
N LEU A 533 4.17 -33.07 21.65
CA LEU A 533 2.92 -32.56 22.24
C LEU A 533 1.89 -33.64 22.51
N VAL A 534 2.07 -34.84 21.96
CA VAL A 534 1.09 -35.95 22.00
C VAL A 534 0.70 -36.28 23.43
N PHE A 535 1.69 -36.42 24.31
CA PHE A 535 1.46 -36.77 25.70
C PHE A 535 0.83 -35.62 26.49
N ASN A 536 1.18 -34.38 26.17
CA ASN A 536 0.58 -33.21 26.81
C ASN A 536 -0.92 -33.13 26.47
N TRP A 537 -1.27 -33.23 25.19
CA TRP A 537 -2.66 -33.29 24.75
C TRP A 537 -3.44 -34.44 25.38
N GLN A 538 -2.83 -35.63 25.41
CA GLN A 538 -3.45 -36.80 26.03
C GLN A 538 -3.70 -36.58 27.53
N SER A 539 -2.73 -36.01 28.25
CA SER A 539 -2.86 -35.73 29.68
C SER A 539 -3.89 -34.64 29.96
N GLU A 540 -3.92 -33.58 29.15
CA GLU A 540 -4.92 -32.51 29.25
C GLU A 540 -6.33 -33.01 28.96
N LEU A 541 -6.51 -33.87 27.96
CA LEU A 541 -7.80 -34.51 27.66
C LEU A 541 -8.27 -35.38 28.83
N TYR A 542 -7.40 -36.24 29.40
CA TYR A 542 -7.78 -37.04 30.57
C TYR A 542 -8.09 -36.19 31.80
N LYS A 543 -7.37 -35.07 31.99
CA LYS A 543 -7.58 -34.17 33.12
C LYS A 543 -8.87 -33.36 33.00
N PHE A 544 -9.09 -32.73 31.84
CA PHE A 544 -10.15 -31.73 31.65
C PHE A 544 -11.42 -32.29 31.03
N ALA A 545 -11.33 -33.36 30.25
CA ALA A 545 -12.47 -33.96 29.57
C ALA A 545 -12.35 -35.50 29.51
N PRO A 546 -12.30 -36.20 30.67
CA PRO A 546 -12.23 -37.67 30.71
C PRO A 546 -13.42 -38.35 30.03
N PHE A 547 -14.49 -37.59 29.78
CA PHE A 547 -15.68 -38.01 29.05
C PHE A 547 -15.45 -38.20 27.53
N LEU A 548 -14.39 -37.64 26.95
CA LEU A 548 -14.05 -37.83 25.54
C LEU A 548 -13.27 -39.13 25.33
N HIS A 549 -13.69 -39.94 24.36
CA HIS A 549 -12.97 -41.15 23.99
C HIS A 549 -11.81 -40.79 23.06
N THR A 550 -10.59 -40.84 23.60
CA THR A 550 -9.38 -40.37 22.92
C THR A 550 -8.48 -41.52 22.50
N VAL A 551 -7.81 -41.41 21.36
CA VAL A 551 -6.81 -42.39 20.92
C VAL A 551 -5.54 -41.72 20.37
N VAL A 552 -4.39 -42.32 20.66
CA VAL A 552 -3.09 -41.89 20.13
C VAL A 552 -2.75 -42.72 18.89
N TYR A 553 -2.80 -42.08 17.73
CA TYR A 553 -2.46 -42.67 16.44
C TYR A 553 -1.03 -42.31 16.02
N THR A 554 -0.05 -42.95 16.66
CA THR A 554 1.39 -42.77 16.38
C THR A 554 2.18 -44.08 16.52
N GLY A 555 3.43 -44.12 16.02
CA GLY A 555 4.35 -45.25 16.23
C GLY A 555 3.98 -46.55 15.51
N GLN A 556 4.51 -47.69 15.97
CA GLN A 556 4.27 -49.01 15.36
C GLN A 556 2.88 -49.60 15.69
N GLY A 557 2.35 -49.30 16.89
CA GLY A 557 1.03 -49.76 17.33
C GLY A 557 -0.15 -49.20 16.52
N ARG A 558 0.09 -48.19 15.67
CA ARG A 558 -0.93 -47.54 14.84
C ARG A 558 -1.72 -48.53 13.97
N LYS A 559 -1.08 -49.58 13.45
CA LYS A 559 -1.74 -50.54 12.54
C LYS A 559 -2.92 -51.27 13.21
N ALA A 560 -2.82 -51.57 14.50
CA ALA A 560 -3.87 -52.26 15.24
C ALA A 560 -5.12 -51.39 15.43
N VAL A 561 -4.93 -50.07 15.59
CA VAL A 561 -5.99 -49.11 15.88
C VAL A 561 -6.67 -48.59 14.60
N ARG A 562 -6.07 -48.81 13.42
CA ARG A 562 -6.57 -48.29 12.13
C ARG A 562 -8.05 -48.57 11.89
N VAL A 563 -8.47 -49.80 12.15
CA VAL A 563 -9.84 -50.27 11.86
C VAL A 563 -10.87 -49.59 12.76
N THR A 564 -10.49 -49.25 14.00
CA THR A 564 -11.37 -48.66 15.00
C THR A 564 -11.29 -47.14 15.07
N LEU A 565 -10.50 -46.46 14.23
CA LEU A 565 -10.31 -45.01 14.31
C LEU A 565 -11.64 -44.22 14.24
N HIS A 566 -12.62 -44.72 13.50
CA HIS A 566 -13.92 -44.08 13.32
C HIS A 566 -14.79 -44.05 14.58
N THR A 567 -14.47 -44.83 15.62
CA THR A 567 -15.26 -44.93 16.85
C THR A 567 -14.81 -43.96 17.95
N PHE A 568 -13.68 -43.28 17.78
CA PHE A 568 -13.14 -42.35 18.78
C PHE A 568 -13.60 -40.91 18.53
N ASP A 569 -13.76 -40.15 19.62
CA ASP A 569 -14.10 -38.72 19.52
C ASP A 569 -12.91 -37.90 19.09
N VAL A 570 -11.73 -38.20 19.64
CA VAL A 570 -10.51 -37.43 19.42
C VAL A 570 -9.37 -38.37 19.03
N ILE A 571 -8.78 -38.09 17.88
CA ILE A 571 -7.66 -38.84 17.31
C ILE A 571 -6.44 -37.93 17.34
N LEU A 572 -5.46 -38.26 18.19
CA LEU A 572 -4.19 -37.54 18.27
C LEU A 572 -3.19 -38.15 17.30
N THR A 573 -2.68 -37.38 16.36
CA THR A 573 -1.64 -37.84 15.43
C THR A 573 -0.54 -36.80 15.24
N THR A 574 0.56 -37.19 14.58
CA THR A 574 1.65 -36.28 14.27
C THR A 574 1.64 -35.86 12.81
N TYR A 575 2.21 -34.68 12.50
CA TYR A 575 2.40 -34.22 11.12
C TYR A 575 3.06 -35.29 10.24
N LYS A 576 4.10 -35.98 10.74
CA LYS A 576 4.78 -37.05 10.01
C LYS A 576 3.88 -38.27 9.79
N THR A 577 3.14 -38.68 10.81
CA THR A 577 2.23 -39.83 10.74
C THR A 577 1.07 -39.56 9.79
N ALA A 578 0.51 -38.35 9.80
CA ALA A 578 -0.58 -37.94 8.93
C ALA A 578 -0.18 -37.99 7.44
N VAL A 579 1.03 -37.56 7.10
CA VAL A 579 1.57 -37.66 5.73
C VAL A 579 1.77 -39.11 5.31
N LEU A 580 2.35 -39.94 6.19
CA LEU A 580 2.63 -41.35 5.89
C LEU A 580 1.37 -42.19 5.65
N ASP A 581 0.28 -41.88 6.36
CA ASP A 581 -0.96 -42.66 6.32
C ASP A 581 -2.10 -41.92 5.63
N ILE A 582 -1.77 -40.95 4.77
CA ILE A 582 -2.75 -40.06 4.15
C ILE A 582 -3.82 -40.80 3.35
N ASP A 583 -3.44 -41.86 2.63
CA ASP A 583 -4.36 -42.65 1.79
C ASP A 583 -5.45 -43.35 2.61
N PHE A 584 -5.17 -43.63 3.87
CA PHE A 584 -6.15 -44.17 4.80
C PHE A 584 -7.00 -43.04 5.41
N LEU A 585 -6.36 -41.99 5.90
CA LEU A 585 -7.05 -40.87 6.56
C LEU A 585 -8.03 -40.16 5.63
N LYS A 586 -7.74 -40.08 4.32
CA LYS A 586 -8.66 -39.53 3.30
C LYS A 586 -10.01 -40.24 3.21
N LYS A 587 -10.07 -41.53 3.59
CA LYS A 587 -11.31 -42.33 3.55
C LYS A 587 -12.23 -42.01 4.73
N ILE A 588 -11.74 -41.28 5.73
CA ILE A 588 -12.48 -40.91 6.93
C ILE A 588 -13.02 -39.49 6.75
N HIS A 589 -14.33 -39.32 6.96
CA HIS A 589 -14.92 -38.00 7.12
C HIS A 589 -14.78 -37.54 8.57
N PHE A 590 -13.99 -36.48 8.77
CA PHE A 590 -13.79 -35.85 10.07
C PHE A 590 -14.78 -34.71 10.28
N GLU A 591 -15.21 -34.49 11.51
CA GLU A 591 -15.95 -33.28 11.87
C GLU A 591 -14.99 -32.10 11.97
N TYR A 592 -13.88 -32.32 12.70
CA TYR A 592 -12.85 -31.34 12.93
C TYR A 592 -11.48 -31.84 12.48
N ILE A 593 -10.72 -30.98 11.82
CA ILE A 593 -9.26 -31.08 11.77
C ILE A 593 -8.68 -29.90 12.53
N ILE A 594 -7.91 -30.21 13.57
CA ILE A 594 -7.27 -29.23 14.44
C ILE A 594 -5.77 -29.36 14.24
N LEU A 595 -5.11 -28.28 13.83
CA LEU A 595 -3.66 -28.21 13.70
C LEU A 595 -3.09 -27.45 14.90
N ASP A 596 -2.35 -28.13 15.76
CA ASP A 596 -1.56 -27.46 16.80
C ASP A 596 -0.16 -27.13 16.27
N GLU A 597 0.38 -25.98 16.67
CA GLU A 597 1.62 -25.42 16.12
C GLU A 597 1.56 -25.40 14.57
N SER A 598 0.55 -24.71 14.02
CA SER A 598 0.27 -24.66 12.58
C SER A 598 1.39 -24.06 11.71
N GLN A 599 2.48 -23.52 12.28
CA GLN A 599 3.69 -23.15 11.53
C GLN A 599 4.33 -24.32 10.75
N TYR A 600 3.98 -25.58 11.07
CA TYR A 600 4.39 -26.75 10.28
C TYR A 600 3.79 -26.77 8.86
N ILE A 601 2.70 -26.03 8.61
CA ILE A 601 2.04 -25.93 7.30
C ILE A 601 2.35 -24.61 6.57
N LYS A 602 3.40 -23.89 6.98
CA LYS A 602 3.76 -22.56 6.43
C LYS A 602 4.06 -22.49 4.93
N ASN A 603 4.38 -23.63 4.31
CA ASN A 603 4.73 -23.70 2.90
C ASN A 603 3.72 -24.55 2.13
N LYS A 604 3.01 -23.92 1.18
CA LYS A 604 2.04 -24.58 0.29
C LYS A 604 2.62 -25.75 -0.51
N ASP A 605 3.91 -25.68 -0.84
CA ASP A 605 4.58 -26.67 -1.68
C ASP A 605 5.04 -27.89 -0.88
N SER A 606 4.98 -27.81 0.46
CA SER A 606 5.34 -28.92 1.33
C SER A 606 4.39 -30.11 1.16
N LEU A 607 4.96 -31.32 1.25
CA LEU A 607 4.18 -32.56 1.27
C LEU A 607 3.17 -32.56 2.43
N THR A 608 3.54 -31.98 3.57
CA THR A 608 2.68 -31.85 4.75
C THR A 608 1.43 -31.02 4.45
N PHE A 609 1.58 -29.84 3.84
CA PHE A 609 0.44 -28.99 3.46
C PHE A 609 -0.49 -29.72 2.50
N LYS A 610 0.06 -30.29 1.42
CA LYS A 610 -0.72 -31.01 0.39
C LYS A 610 -1.47 -32.21 0.97
N ALA A 611 -0.83 -32.97 1.86
CA ALA A 611 -1.44 -34.11 2.53
C ALA A 611 -2.61 -33.64 3.43
N LEU A 612 -2.37 -32.72 4.36
CA LEU A 612 -3.40 -32.26 5.29
C LEU A 612 -4.56 -31.54 4.59
N TYR A 613 -4.28 -30.75 3.55
CA TYR A 613 -5.29 -30.07 2.76
C TYR A 613 -6.23 -31.05 2.03
N SER A 614 -5.72 -32.21 1.65
CA SER A 614 -6.51 -33.23 0.95
C SER A 614 -7.45 -34.04 1.84
N LEU A 615 -7.43 -33.82 3.16
CA LEU A 615 -8.35 -34.44 4.11
C LEU A 615 -9.72 -33.74 4.10
N SER A 616 -10.79 -34.52 4.16
CA SER A 616 -12.16 -34.01 4.24
C SER A 616 -12.54 -33.74 5.70
N ALA A 617 -12.90 -32.50 6.01
CA ALA A 617 -13.47 -32.10 7.30
C ALA A 617 -14.49 -30.99 7.16
N GLN A 618 -15.51 -30.99 8.02
CA GLN A 618 -16.52 -29.92 8.05
C GLN A 618 -15.96 -28.62 8.62
N HIS A 619 -15.14 -28.72 9.67
CA HIS A 619 -14.56 -27.58 10.35
C HIS A 619 -13.05 -27.75 10.49
N LYS A 620 -12.31 -26.66 10.28
CA LYS A 620 -10.84 -26.63 10.34
C LYS A 620 -10.38 -25.53 11.28
N ILE A 621 -9.54 -25.92 12.24
CA ILE A 621 -8.98 -24.99 13.23
C ILE A 621 -7.47 -25.07 13.15
N SER A 622 -6.83 -23.92 13.01
CA SER A 622 -5.38 -23.79 13.16
C SER A 622 -5.08 -23.08 14.47
N MET A 623 -4.12 -23.59 15.23
CA MET A 623 -3.59 -22.95 16.43
C MET A 623 -2.13 -22.57 16.20
N SER A 624 -1.75 -21.38 16.64
CA SER A 624 -0.34 -20.96 16.62
C SER A 624 0.03 -20.23 17.90
N GLY A 625 1.25 -20.46 18.39
CA GLY A 625 1.83 -19.72 19.52
C GLY A 625 2.62 -18.48 19.09
N THR A 626 3.12 -18.49 17.86
CA THR A 626 3.78 -17.37 17.21
C THR A 626 2.87 -16.95 16.08
N PRO A 627 2.35 -15.72 16.06
CA PRO A 627 1.48 -15.31 14.98
C PRO A 627 2.24 -15.40 13.65
N VAL A 628 1.46 -15.37 12.58
CA VAL A 628 1.84 -15.51 11.18
C VAL A 628 2.66 -14.30 10.67
N GLU A 629 3.56 -13.79 11.49
CA GLU A 629 4.11 -12.43 11.40
C GLU A 629 5.26 -12.29 10.40
N ASN A 630 5.84 -13.39 9.93
CA ASN A 630 7.11 -13.31 9.21
C ASN A 630 6.97 -13.57 7.69
N ASN A 631 5.80 -13.98 7.20
CA ASN A 631 5.63 -14.19 5.76
C ASN A 631 4.15 -14.14 5.33
N ILE A 632 3.82 -13.19 4.45
CA ILE A 632 2.49 -13.08 3.82
C ILE A 632 2.11 -14.40 3.10
N LYS A 633 3.09 -15.17 2.61
CA LYS A 633 2.88 -16.52 2.04
C LYS A 633 2.43 -17.55 3.08
N GLU A 634 2.93 -17.46 4.31
CA GLU A 634 2.51 -18.32 5.41
C GLU A 634 1.06 -18.01 5.82
N LEU A 635 0.69 -16.73 5.83
CA LEU A 635 -0.70 -16.32 6.06
C LEU A 635 -1.64 -16.88 5.01
N TRP A 636 -1.24 -16.80 3.75
CA TRP A 636 -2.00 -17.44 2.68
C TRP A 636 -2.17 -18.94 2.91
N ALA A 637 -1.09 -19.66 3.25
CA ALA A 637 -1.18 -21.10 3.47
C ALA A 637 -2.13 -21.45 4.63
N GLN A 638 -2.03 -20.75 5.76
CA GLN A 638 -2.91 -21.00 6.91
C GLN A 638 -4.37 -20.64 6.59
N MET A 639 -4.61 -19.49 5.98
CA MET A 639 -5.94 -19.04 5.57
C MET A 639 -6.56 -19.97 4.53
N HIS A 640 -5.79 -20.40 3.55
CA HIS A 640 -6.25 -21.33 2.52
C HIS A 640 -6.54 -22.72 3.09
N PHE A 641 -5.83 -23.14 4.14
CA PHE A 641 -6.16 -24.38 4.85
C PHE A 641 -7.51 -24.28 5.57
N ILE A 642 -7.74 -23.22 6.35
CA ILE A 642 -8.98 -23.06 7.13
C ILE A 642 -10.19 -22.72 6.26
N ASN A 643 -10.02 -21.79 5.30
CA ASN A 643 -11.06 -21.24 4.44
C ASN A 643 -10.48 -20.99 3.02
N PRO A 644 -10.52 -21.98 2.11
CA PRO A 644 -9.85 -21.92 0.80
C PRO A 644 -10.21 -20.71 -0.05
N ASP A 645 -11.47 -20.25 0.03
CA ASP A 645 -12.03 -19.21 -0.84
C ASP A 645 -11.78 -17.77 -0.37
N VAL A 646 -11.25 -17.54 0.83
CA VAL A 646 -11.08 -16.17 1.39
C VAL A 646 -10.09 -15.34 0.59
N LEU A 647 -8.92 -15.90 0.28
CA LEU A 647 -7.80 -15.17 -0.34
C LEU A 647 -7.60 -15.51 -1.82
N GLY A 648 -8.50 -16.31 -2.41
CA GLY A 648 -8.39 -16.78 -3.78
C GLY A 648 -7.17 -17.68 -4.03
N THR A 649 -6.80 -17.81 -5.30
CA THR A 649 -5.66 -18.64 -5.72
C THR A 649 -4.33 -18.00 -5.31
N PHE A 650 -3.27 -18.82 -5.17
CA PHE A 650 -1.95 -18.29 -4.82
C PHE A 650 -1.42 -17.28 -5.85
N SER A 651 -1.59 -17.55 -7.15
CA SER A 651 -1.13 -16.63 -8.21
C SER A 651 -1.86 -15.29 -8.16
N PHE A 652 -3.16 -15.31 -7.88
CA PHE A 652 -3.95 -14.12 -7.63
C PHE A 652 -3.41 -13.34 -6.43
N PHE A 653 -3.23 -14.02 -5.30
CA PHE A 653 -2.77 -13.44 -4.05
C PHE A 653 -1.34 -12.87 -4.16
N GLU A 654 -0.46 -13.55 -4.90
CA GLU A 654 0.91 -13.10 -5.13
C GLU A 654 0.95 -11.79 -5.92
N LYS A 655 0.14 -11.68 -6.96
CA LYS A 655 0.06 -10.48 -7.80
C LYS A 655 -0.63 -9.30 -7.08
N HIS A 656 -1.69 -9.56 -6.31
CA HIS A 656 -2.54 -8.50 -5.75
C HIS A 656 -2.12 -8.08 -4.34
N PHE A 657 -1.53 -8.96 -3.53
CA PHE A 657 -1.13 -8.65 -2.16
C PHE A 657 0.37 -8.76 -1.95
N ILE A 658 1.01 -9.88 -2.32
CA ILE A 658 2.43 -10.09 -2.01
C ILE A 658 3.31 -9.05 -2.72
N HIS A 659 3.20 -8.90 -4.04
CA HIS A 659 4.03 -7.95 -4.78
C HIS A 659 3.81 -6.49 -4.35
N PRO A 660 2.58 -5.96 -4.25
CA PRO A 660 2.37 -4.57 -3.87
C PRO A 660 2.77 -4.28 -2.42
N VAL A 661 2.50 -5.22 -1.50
CA VAL A 661 2.87 -5.03 -0.08
C VAL A 661 4.38 -5.16 0.13
N GLN A 662 5.07 -6.06 -0.57
CA GLN A 662 6.51 -6.28 -0.38
C GLN A 662 7.42 -5.40 -1.24
N LYS A 663 7.01 -5.01 -2.46
CA LYS A 663 7.86 -4.24 -3.40
C LYS A 663 7.50 -2.76 -3.46
N GLU A 664 6.22 -2.42 -3.31
CA GLU A 664 5.71 -1.05 -3.50
C GLU A 664 5.33 -0.38 -2.17
N ASN A 665 5.40 -1.12 -1.05
CA ASN A 665 5.00 -0.71 0.30
C ASN A 665 3.60 -0.08 0.36
N ASP A 666 2.65 -0.69 -0.37
CA ASP A 666 1.27 -0.22 -0.47
C ASP A 666 0.49 -0.48 0.84
N GLU A 667 0.41 0.56 1.68
CA GLU A 667 -0.31 0.53 2.95
C GLU A 667 -1.83 0.33 2.79
N ALA A 668 -2.42 0.75 1.66
CA ALA A 668 -3.85 0.54 1.42
C ALA A 668 -4.17 -0.96 1.27
N LYS A 669 -3.39 -1.67 0.45
CA LYS A 669 -3.56 -3.12 0.26
C LYS A 669 -3.27 -3.93 1.51
N LYS A 670 -2.30 -3.48 2.31
CA LYS A 670 -1.99 -4.07 3.62
C LYS A 670 -3.17 -3.94 4.58
N ARG A 671 -3.84 -2.78 4.59
CA ARG A 671 -5.06 -2.56 5.37
C ARG A 671 -6.19 -3.47 4.90
N THR A 672 -6.44 -3.55 3.59
CA THR A 672 -7.44 -4.47 3.01
C THR A 672 -7.16 -5.92 3.42
N LEU A 673 -5.91 -6.37 3.36
CA LEU A 673 -5.54 -7.73 3.78
C LEU A 673 -5.82 -7.98 5.28
N LYS A 674 -5.53 -7.01 6.15
CA LYS A 674 -5.87 -7.11 7.58
C LYS A 674 -7.38 -7.22 7.79
N GLU A 675 -8.16 -6.39 7.12
CA GLU A 675 -9.62 -6.39 7.23
C GLU A 675 -10.24 -7.71 6.73
N MET A 676 -9.68 -8.32 5.68
CA MET A 676 -10.13 -9.62 5.17
C MET A 676 -9.83 -10.79 6.12
N VAL A 677 -8.70 -10.76 6.82
CA VAL A 677 -8.23 -11.85 7.69
C VAL A 677 -8.79 -11.73 9.11
N ALA A 678 -9.05 -10.50 9.58
CA ALA A 678 -9.47 -10.21 10.95
C ALA A 678 -10.64 -11.06 11.48
N PRO A 679 -11.71 -11.36 10.73
CA PRO A 679 -12.82 -12.16 11.24
C PRO A 679 -12.41 -13.58 11.64
N TYR A 680 -11.40 -14.13 10.96
CA TYR A 680 -10.95 -15.53 11.09
C TYR A 680 -9.75 -15.70 12.01
N LEU A 681 -9.19 -14.61 12.52
CA LEU A 681 -7.99 -14.59 13.34
C LEU A 681 -8.30 -14.02 14.71
N LEU A 682 -8.25 -14.87 15.74
CA LEU A 682 -8.33 -14.42 17.12
C LEU A 682 -6.94 -14.41 17.74
N ARG A 683 -6.47 -13.22 18.14
CA ARG A 683 -5.19 -13.02 18.82
C ARG A 683 -5.37 -12.12 20.03
N ARG A 684 -4.85 -12.57 21.17
CA ARG A 684 -4.87 -11.85 22.46
C ARG A 684 -3.53 -11.98 23.13
N THR A 685 -3.05 -10.89 23.73
CA THR A 685 -1.78 -10.88 24.45
C THR A 685 -1.95 -11.22 25.92
N LYS A 686 -0.91 -11.74 26.58
CA LYS A 686 -0.96 -12.02 28.04
C LYS A 686 -1.35 -10.79 28.87
N GLN A 687 -0.83 -9.61 28.50
CA GLN A 687 -1.13 -8.35 29.18
C GLN A 687 -2.62 -7.96 29.06
N GLN A 688 -3.26 -8.28 27.94
CA GLN A 688 -4.68 -7.96 27.72
C GLN A 688 -5.63 -8.85 28.53
N VAL A 689 -5.29 -10.13 28.73
CA VAL A 689 -6.26 -11.13 29.23
C VAL A 689 -5.91 -11.81 30.54
N ALA A 690 -4.67 -11.67 31.01
CA ALA A 690 -4.21 -12.26 32.26
C ALA A 690 -3.27 -11.28 33.02
N PRO A 691 -3.76 -10.08 33.38
CA PRO A 691 -2.98 -9.08 34.12
C PRO A 691 -2.55 -9.56 35.51
N GLU A 692 -3.22 -10.57 36.07
CA GLU A 692 -2.88 -11.18 37.35
C GLU A 692 -1.67 -12.14 37.31
N LEU A 693 -1.12 -12.43 36.12
CA LEU A 693 0.13 -13.19 36.01
C LEU A 693 1.28 -12.37 36.61
N PRO A 694 2.15 -12.97 37.44
CA PRO A 694 3.34 -12.30 37.95
C PRO A 694 4.20 -11.75 36.80
N GLU A 695 4.86 -10.62 37.01
CA GLU A 695 5.77 -10.05 36.01
C GLU A 695 6.92 -11.00 35.67
N ILE A 696 7.43 -10.90 34.44
CA ILE A 696 8.67 -11.56 34.04
C ILE A 696 9.78 -10.53 34.12
N MET A 697 10.80 -10.80 34.94
CA MET A 697 12.02 -10.01 34.93
C MET A 697 13.01 -10.64 33.94
N ARG A 698 13.39 -9.90 32.89
CA ARG A 698 14.41 -10.33 31.94
C ARG A 698 15.71 -9.60 32.22
N GLN A 699 16.79 -10.36 32.41
CA GLN A 699 18.12 -9.81 32.60
C GLN A 699 19.10 -10.45 31.61
N VAL A 700 19.86 -9.62 30.92
CA VAL A 700 21.03 -10.06 30.15
C VAL A 700 22.24 -10.06 31.07
N HIS A 701 22.92 -11.19 31.14
CA HIS A 701 24.17 -11.36 31.89
C HIS A 701 25.31 -11.47 30.91
N TYR A 702 26.17 -10.45 30.92
CA TYR A 702 27.36 -10.41 30.09
C TYR A 702 28.51 -11.11 30.79
N SER A 703 29.06 -12.14 30.14
CA SER A 703 30.21 -12.90 30.60
C SER A 703 31.44 -12.50 29.79
N GLU A 704 32.57 -12.26 30.47
CA GLU A 704 33.85 -12.01 29.81
C GLU A 704 34.49 -13.35 29.42
N MET A 705 35.13 -13.39 28.24
CA MET A 705 35.90 -14.57 27.84
C MET A 705 37.22 -14.62 28.60
N GLU A 706 37.66 -15.82 28.99
CA GLU A 706 39.02 -16.00 29.48
C GLU A 706 40.06 -15.68 28.40
N GLU A 707 41.27 -15.28 28.80
CA GLU A 707 42.31 -14.81 27.88
C GLU A 707 42.59 -15.79 26.73
N GLU A 708 42.63 -17.08 27.03
CA GLU A 708 42.93 -18.13 26.07
C GLU A 708 41.74 -18.47 25.16
N GLN A 709 40.52 -18.36 25.70
CA GLN A 709 39.29 -18.43 24.92
C GLN A 709 39.20 -17.25 23.94
N ALA A 710 39.50 -16.02 24.39
CA ALA A 710 39.46 -14.81 23.58
C ALA A 710 40.48 -14.85 22.43
N LYS A 711 41.72 -15.30 22.69
CA LYS A 711 42.74 -15.51 21.64
C LYS A 711 42.27 -16.50 20.57
N MET A 712 41.65 -17.61 20.99
CA MET A 712 41.12 -18.61 20.06
C MET A 712 39.94 -18.06 19.25
N PHE A 713 39.05 -17.31 19.89
CA PHE A 713 37.89 -16.68 19.24
C PHE A 713 38.34 -15.68 18.17
N GLU A 714 39.28 -14.78 18.50
CA GLU A 714 39.75 -13.74 17.57
C GLU A 714 40.52 -14.34 16.39
N LYS A 715 41.31 -15.39 16.63
CA LYS A 715 41.99 -16.15 15.58
C LYS A 715 40.99 -16.76 14.60
N GLU A 716 39.96 -17.43 15.10
CA GLU A 716 38.94 -18.07 14.24
C GLU A 716 38.08 -17.00 13.53
N LYS A 717 37.71 -15.90 14.22
CA LYS A 717 36.98 -14.76 13.64
C LYS A 717 37.76 -14.13 12.48
N SER A 718 39.05 -13.88 12.67
CA SER A 718 39.94 -13.34 11.64
C SER A 718 40.09 -14.29 10.45
N ALA A 719 40.24 -15.61 10.71
CA ALA A 719 40.31 -16.62 9.65
C ALA A 719 39.02 -16.66 8.82
N ILE A 720 37.86 -16.63 9.47
CA ILE A 720 36.54 -16.62 8.83
C ILE A 720 36.34 -15.34 8.01
N ARG A 721 36.71 -14.18 8.56
CA ARG A 721 36.61 -12.90 7.88
C ARG A 721 37.41 -12.87 6.57
N ASN A 722 38.64 -13.38 6.60
CA ASN A 722 39.51 -13.47 5.42
C ASN A 722 39.03 -14.51 4.40
N GLN A 723 38.35 -15.57 4.84
CA GLN A 723 37.76 -16.56 3.92
C GLN A 723 36.50 -16.04 3.23
N ILE A 724 35.66 -15.28 3.95
CA ILE A 724 34.35 -14.83 3.46
C ILE A 724 34.45 -13.55 2.62
N LEU A 725 35.39 -12.66 2.91
CA LEU A 725 35.55 -11.37 2.23
C LEU A 725 36.74 -11.39 1.26
N ASP A 726 36.46 -11.17 -0.03
CA ASP A 726 37.49 -10.85 -1.02
C ASP A 726 38.05 -9.42 -0.82
N LYS A 727 39.13 -9.04 -1.51
CA LYS A 727 39.75 -7.69 -1.43
C LYS A 727 38.76 -6.55 -1.76
N ASP A 728 37.73 -6.84 -2.55
CA ASP A 728 36.64 -5.92 -2.92
C ASP A 728 35.39 -6.05 -1.99
N GLY A 729 35.48 -6.84 -0.92
CA GLY A 729 34.40 -7.08 0.04
C GLY A 729 33.26 -7.97 -0.48
N ARG A 730 33.42 -8.64 -1.63
CA ARG A 730 32.39 -9.54 -2.19
C ARG A 730 32.44 -10.92 -1.54
N ILE A 731 31.26 -11.52 -1.30
CA ILE A 731 31.13 -12.86 -0.73
C ILE A 731 31.20 -13.89 -1.85
N GLN A 732 32.27 -14.70 -1.88
CA GLN A 732 32.44 -15.80 -2.84
C GLN A 732 32.16 -17.19 -2.23
N VAL A 733 31.87 -17.25 -0.93
CA VAL A 733 31.77 -18.50 -0.17
C VAL A 733 30.34 -19.05 -0.20
N SER A 734 30.20 -20.37 -0.25
CA SER A 734 28.89 -21.02 -0.19
C SER A 734 28.17 -20.72 1.13
N ARG A 735 26.84 -20.57 1.09
CA ARG A 735 26.00 -20.36 2.31
C ARG A 735 26.27 -21.43 3.39
N THR A 736 26.55 -22.66 2.99
CA THR A 736 26.86 -23.77 3.90
C THR A 736 28.15 -23.54 4.68
N GLN A 737 29.22 -23.08 4.03
CA GLN A 737 30.50 -22.79 4.70
C GLN A 737 30.35 -21.63 5.70
N ILE A 738 29.58 -20.59 5.35
CA ILE A 738 29.29 -19.47 6.26
C ILE A 738 28.58 -19.97 7.52
N LEU A 739 27.56 -20.83 7.37
CA LEU A 739 26.83 -21.39 8.51
C LEU A 739 27.73 -22.24 9.43
N VAL A 740 28.67 -23.02 8.86
CA VAL A 740 29.64 -23.81 9.63
C VAL A 740 30.60 -22.88 10.41
N SER A 741 31.08 -21.82 9.77
CA SER A 741 31.96 -20.84 10.40
C SER A 741 31.28 -20.08 11.56
N LEU A 742 30.06 -19.60 11.35
CA LEU A 742 29.29 -18.94 12.41
C LEU A 742 28.95 -19.90 13.56
N LEU A 743 28.67 -21.18 13.24
CA LEU A 743 28.45 -22.21 14.24
C LEU A 743 29.69 -22.40 15.14
N ARG A 744 30.90 -22.43 14.56
CA ARG A 744 32.15 -22.53 15.32
C ARG A 744 32.36 -21.35 16.25
N LEU A 745 32.14 -20.12 15.77
CA LEU A 745 32.23 -18.92 16.62
C LEU A 745 31.26 -19.00 17.81
N ARG A 746 30.02 -19.43 17.58
CA ARG A 746 29.05 -19.65 18.67
C ARG A 746 29.51 -20.72 19.65
N GLN A 747 30.10 -21.81 19.17
CA GLN A 747 30.65 -22.85 20.03
C GLN A 747 31.80 -22.33 20.92
N ILE A 748 32.77 -21.62 20.32
CA ILE A 748 33.91 -21.03 21.06
C ILE A 748 33.44 -19.99 22.06
N ALA A 749 32.43 -19.17 21.71
CA ALA A 749 31.87 -18.16 22.62
C ALA A 749 31.25 -18.77 23.88
N ILE A 750 30.67 -19.97 23.79
CA ILE A 750 30.11 -20.68 24.94
C ILE A 750 31.20 -21.39 25.74
N HIS A 751 31.97 -22.25 25.08
CA HIS A 751 33.12 -22.94 25.66
C HIS A 751 33.96 -23.57 24.53
N PRO A 752 35.29 -23.32 24.45
CA PRO A 752 36.12 -23.81 23.34
C PRO A 752 36.13 -25.33 23.13
N ILE A 753 35.84 -26.12 24.17
CA ILE A 753 35.75 -27.59 24.08
C ILE A 753 34.67 -28.07 23.09
N LEU A 754 33.67 -27.23 22.80
CA LEU A 754 32.64 -27.54 21.82
C LEU A 754 33.17 -27.49 20.38
N ALA A 755 34.20 -26.68 20.12
CA ALA A 755 34.81 -26.51 18.81
C ALA A 755 36.07 -27.39 18.68
N ASP A 756 36.84 -27.53 19.75
CA ASP A 756 38.05 -28.33 19.83
C ASP A 756 38.06 -29.20 21.10
N ALA A 757 37.85 -30.50 20.94
CA ALA A 757 37.80 -31.44 22.05
C ALA A 757 39.14 -31.59 22.80
N SER A 758 40.26 -31.11 22.23
CA SER A 758 41.57 -31.13 22.87
C SER A 758 41.79 -29.96 23.85
N TYR A 759 40.85 -29.00 23.91
CA TYR A 759 40.93 -27.85 24.79
C TYR A 759 40.77 -28.23 26.27
N GLN A 760 41.70 -27.81 27.11
CA GLN A 760 41.76 -28.19 28.54
C GLN A 760 41.57 -27.02 29.52
N LYS A 761 41.40 -25.78 29.02
CA LYS A 761 41.24 -24.60 29.87
C LYS A 761 39.75 -24.29 30.14
N GLY A 762 39.48 -23.27 30.95
CA GLY A 762 38.14 -22.87 31.37
C GLY A 762 37.36 -22.10 30.31
N SER A 763 36.19 -21.61 30.71
CA SER A 763 35.43 -20.64 29.94
C SER A 763 34.64 -19.75 30.89
N GLY A 764 34.85 -18.43 30.79
CA GLY A 764 34.24 -17.47 31.71
C GLY A 764 32.71 -17.56 31.76
N LYS A 765 32.05 -17.75 30.62
CA LYS A 765 30.59 -17.96 30.55
C LYS A 765 30.15 -19.21 31.33
N MET A 766 30.87 -20.31 31.17
CA MET A 766 30.55 -21.57 31.86
C MET A 766 30.73 -21.43 33.38
N GLU A 767 31.77 -20.74 33.83
CA GLU A 767 32.00 -20.45 35.24
C GLU A 767 30.88 -19.57 35.83
N ASP A 768 30.48 -18.51 35.13
CA ASP A 768 29.36 -17.66 35.54
C ASP A 768 28.05 -18.45 35.67
N ILE A 769 27.75 -19.32 34.70
CA ILE A 769 26.56 -20.18 34.72
C ILE A 769 26.59 -21.10 35.96
N LYS A 770 27.72 -21.75 36.23
CA LYS A 770 27.89 -22.65 37.39
C LYS A 770 27.68 -21.89 38.70
N ASN A 771 28.32 -20.73 38.86
CA ASN A 771 28.21 -19.89 40.05
C ASN A 771 26.75 -19.41 40.28
N GLN A 772 26.07 -19.00 39.22
CA GLN A 772 24.67 -18.57 39.29
C GLN A 772 23.71 -19.72 39.58
N LEU A 773 23.92 -20.90 38.98
CA LEU A 773 23.12 -22.08 39.26
C LEU A 773 23.22 -22.49 40.73
N LYS A 774 24.43 -22.51 41.28
CA LYS A 774 24.68 -22.81 42.70
C LYS A 774 23.96 -21.82 43.60
N THR A 775 24.15 -20.51 43.36
CA THR A 775 23.50 -19.44 44.14
C THR A 775 21.97 -19.57 44.16
N VAL A 776 21.35 -19.83 43.00
CA VAL A 776 19.89 -19.93 42.89
C VAL A 776 19.36 -21.22 43.52
N CYS A 777 20.07 -22.33 43.37
CA CYS A 777 19.68 -23.61 43.97
C CYS A 777 19.85 -23.60 45.50
N ASP A 778 20.90 -22.97 46.02
CA ASP A 778 21.16 -22.80 47.46
C ASP A 778 20.07 -21.92 48.11
N ALA A 779 19.57 -20.92 47.37
CA ALA A 779 18.40 -20.13 47.76
C ALA A 779 17.07 -20.92 47.68
N GLY A 780 17.09 -22.17 47.25
CA GLY A 780 15.95 -23.09 47.25
C GLY A 780 15.05 -23.02 46.02
N HIS A 781 15.38 -22.19 45.03
CA HIS A 781 14.62 -22.00 43.80
C HIS A 781 14.83 -23.15 42.80
N LYS A 782 13.90 -23.28 41.83
CA LYS A 782 13.98 -24.29 40.77
C LYS A 782 14.30 -23.63 39.44
N VAL A 783 15.27 -24.18 38.71
CA VAL A 783 15.85 -23.57 37.51
C VAL A 783 15.62 -24.45 36.27
N LEU A 784 15.10 -23.84 35.20
CA LEU A 784 15.12 -24.42 33.85
C LEU A 784 16.35 -23.89 33.10
N VAL A 785 17.14 -24.78 32.52
CA VAL A 785 18.34 -24.41 31.76
C VAL A 785 18.17 -24.82 30.31
N PHE A 786 18.15 -23.85 29.42
CA PHE A 786 17.97 -24.04 27.98
C PHE A 786 19.26 -23.82 27.21
N SER A 787 19.61 -24.76 26.33
CA SER A 787 20.71 -24.59 25.37
C SER A 787 20.40 -25.24 24.03
N ALA A 788 20.90 -24.66 22.93
CA ALA A 788 20.81 -25.31 21.62
C ALA A 788 21.80 -26.46 21.46
N PHE A 789 22.86 -26.49 22.25
CA PHE A 789 23.96 -27.42 22.14
C PHE A 789 23.84 -28.52 23.19
N THR A 790 23.55 -29.75 22.75
CA THR A 790 23.45 -30.90 23.65
C THR A 790 24.77 -31.23 24.36
N THR A 791 25.91 -30.80 23.80
CA THR A 791 27.23 -30.94 24.42
C THR A 791 27.36 -30.09 25.69
N VAL A 792 26.85 -28.85 25.69
CA VAL A 792 26.81 -27.97 26.88
C VAL A 792 25.97 -28.60 27.98
N ILE A 793 24.81 -29.16 27.60
CA ILE A 793 23.92 -29.86 28.52
C ILE A 793 24.67 -31.03 29.19
N ARG A 794 25.44 -31.82 28.43
CA ARG A 794 26.25 -32.92 28.98
C ARG A 794 27.33 -32.42 29.93
N LEU A 795 28.02 -31.33 29.58
CA LEU A 795 29.04 -30.74 30.47
C LEU A 795 28.45 -30.26 31.80
N LEU A 796 27.28 -29.61 31.76
CA LEU A 796 26.58 -29.20 32.96
C LEU A 796 26.03 -30.39 33.75
N GLN A 797 25.56 -31.43 33.07
CA GLN A 797 25.13 -32.67 33.72
C GLN A 797 26.28 -33.29 34.52
N THR A 798 27.46 -33.49 33.92
CA THR A 798 28.63 -34.04 34.62
C THR A 798 29.01 -33.19 35.83
N TRP A 799 29.00 -31.87 35.69
CA TRP A 799 29.29 -30.96 36.80
C TRP A 799 28.23 -31.03 37.92
N LEU A 800 26.94 -31.14 37.59
CA LEU A 800 25.88 -31.30 38.58
C LEU A 800 25.99 -32.64 39.33
N GLU A 801 26.44 -33.70 38.65
CA GLU A 801 26.71 -35.00 39.26
C GLU A 801 27.90 -34.92 40.24
N GLU A 802 28.98 -34.21 39.86
CA GLU A 802 30.15 -33.95 40.73
C GLU A 802 29.77 -33.15 42.00
N GLU A 803 28.90 -32.14 41.86
CA GLU A 803 28.39 -31.34 42.99
C GLU A 803 27.25 -32.04 43.78
N ASN A 804 26.90 -33.29 43.44
CA ASN A 804 25.79 -34.04 44.04
C ASN A 804 24.42 -33.33 43.97
N MET A 805 24.19 -32.55 42.92
CA MET A 805 22.94 -31.84 42.69
C MET A 805 21.97 -32.70 41.84
N ARG A 806 20.79 -33.00 42.40
CA ARG A 806 19.76 -33.72 41.65
C ARG A 806 19.18 -32.87 40.53
N HIS A 807 19.18 -33.44 39.34
CA HIS A 807 18.71 -32.78 38.13
C HIS A 807 18.00 -33.76 37.21
N GLU A 808 17.24 -33.22 36.27
CA GLU A 808 16.61 -33.97 35.18
C GLU A 808 17.10 -33.41 33.84
N THR A 809 17.07 -34.23 32.79
CA THR A 809 17.56 -33.85 31.46
C THR A 809 16.58 -34.25 30.36
N LEU A 810 16.27 -33.31 29.46
CA LEU A 810 15.38 -33.50 28.32
C LEU A 810 16.06 -33.09 27.02
N THR A 811 16.36 -34.07 26.16
CA THR A 811 16.95 -33.85 24.84
C THR A 811 16.05 -34.42 23.73
N GLY A 812 16.45 -34.21 22.48
CA GLY A 812 15.74 -34.77 21.32
C GLY A 812 15.74 -36.30 21.29
N GLU A 813 16.74 -36.93 21.93
CA GLU A 813 16.91 -38.38 22.01
C GLU A 813 16.05 -39.01 23.10
N SER A 814 15.58 -38.23 24.08
CA SER A 814 14.73 -38.73 25.16
C SER A 814 13.45 -39.36 24.58
N SER A 815 13.18 -40.60 24.97
CA SER A 815 11.95 -41.29 24.62
C SER A 815 10.76 -40.56 25.21
N SER A 816 9.58 -40.78 24.61
CA SER A 816 8.36 -40.14 25.09
C SER A 816 8.04 -40.44 26.56
N GLU A 817 8.36 -41.64 27.01
CA GLU A 817 8.16 -42.06 28.39
C GLU A 817 9.17 -41.41 29.34
N GLN A 818 10.45 -41.31 28.94
CA GLN A 818 11.47 -40.61 29.72
C GLN A 818 11.11 -39.12 29.91
N ARG A 819 10.56 -38.48 28.86
CA ARG A 819 10.09 -37.09 28.97
C ARG A 819 8.98 -36.94 30.01
N ARG A 820 8.04 -37.89 30.07
CA ARG A 820 6.94 -37.90 31.04
C ARG A 820 7.47 -38.00 32.47
N ILE A 821 8.39 -38.93 32.69
CA ILE A 821 9.00 -39.17 34.01
C ILE A 821 9.76 -37.92 34.47
N GLY A 822 10.64 -37.37 33.64
CA GLY A 822 11.44 -36.18 34.01
C GLY A 822 10.59 -34.94 34.31
N VAL A 823 9.53 -34.68 33.52
CA VAL A 823 8.61 -33.55 33.78
C VAL A 823 7.82 -33.75 35.07
N THR A 824 7.38 -34.97 35.36
CA THR A 824 6.63 -35.29 36.59
C THR A 824 7.53 -35.20 37.81
N SER A 825 8.74 -35.73 37.71
CA SER A 825 9.80 -35.68 38.73
C SER A 825 10.13 -34.22 39.09
N PHE A 826 10.43 -33.38 38.10
CA PHE A 826 10.75 -31.98 38.32
C PHE A 826 9.61 -31.16 38.95
N GLN A 827 8.34 -31.44 38.58
CA GLN A 827 7.21 -30.71 39.15
C GLN A 827 6.88 -31.12 40.58
N ASN A 828 6.95 -32.42 40.89
CA ASN A 828 6.45 -32.96 42.16
C ASN A 828 7.55 -33.18 43.21
N ASP A 829 8.79 -33.48 42.80
CA ASP A 829 9.92 -33.68 43.73
C ASP A 829 10.61 -32.33 44.00
N ASN A 830 10.72 -31.95 45.27
CA ASN A 830 11.39 -30.73 45.69
C ASN A 830 12.92 -30.84 45.72
N ASN A 831 13.46 -32.06 45.68
CA ASN A 831 14.91 -32.31 45.65
C ASN A 831 15.51 -32.08 44.26
N VAL A 832 14.71 -32.23 43.19
CA VAL A 832 15.14 -31.92 41.83
C VAL A 832 15.06 -30.41 41.62
N LYS A 833 16.22 -29.75 41.63
CA LYS A 833 16.32 -28.28 41.53
C LYS A 833 16.59 -27.78 40.12
N VAL A 834 17.26 -28.58 39.28
CA VAL A 834 17.69 -28.18 37.95
C VAL A 834 17.05 -29.08 36.89
N PHE A 835 16.51 -28.48 35.83
CA PHE A 835 16.06 -29.19 34.64
C PHE A 835 16.81 -28.70 33.40
N LEU A 836 17.66 -29.55 32.83
CA LEU A 836 18.41 -29.28 31.62
C LEU A 836 17.56 -29.63 30.39
N ILE A 837 17.33 -28.67 29.49
CA ILE A 837 16.44 -28.84 28.35
C ILE A 837 17.11 -28.33 27.08
N SER A 838 17.14 -29.13 26.00
CA SER A 838 17.58 -28.60 24.72
C SER A 838 16.53 -27.66 24.12
N LEU A 839 16.92 -26.50 23.57
CA LEU A 839 15.98 -25.48 23.06
C LEU A 839 14.94 -26.06 22.08
N LYS A 840 15.38 -26.97 21.20
CA LYS A 840 14.47 -27.67 20.27
C LYS A 840 13.55 -28.69 20.94
N ALA A 841 14.00 -29.37 21.99
CA ALA A 841 13.17 -30.31 22.75
C ALA A 841 12.29 -29.62 23.80
N GLY A 842 12.63 -28.39 24.20
CA GLY A 842 11.85 -27.53 25.10
C GLY A 842 10.81 -26.67 24.39
N GLY A 843 10.94 -26.48 23.07
CA GLY A 843 9.99 -25.76 22.21
C GLY A 843 8.61 -26.42 22.08
N VAL A 844 8.26 -27.40 22.90
CA VAL A 844 7.11 -28.27 22.66
C VAL A 844 6.28 -28.48 23.92
N GLY A 845 5.30 -27.60 24.12
CA GLY A 845 4.10 -27.79 24.96
C GLY A 845 4.21 -27.96 26.46
N LEU A 846 5.38 -28.30 26.99
CA LEU A 846 5.52 -28.75 28.37
C LEU A 846 5.04 -27.70 29.38
N ASN A 847 4.35 -28.16 30.43
CA ASN A 847 3.94 -27.32 31.54
C ASN A 847 4.98 -27.43 32.66
N LEU A 848 5.75 -26.37 32.94
CA LEU A 848 6.86 -26.37 33.89
C LEU A 848 6.73 -25.23 34.91
N THR A 849 5.51 -25.02 35.44
CA THR A 849 5.19 -23.93 36.38
C THR A 849 5.88 -24.03 37.73
N ALA A 850 6.51 -25.16 38.06
CA ALA A 850 7.28 -25.33 39.30
C ALA A 850 8.58 -24.51 39.33
N ALA A 851 9.09 -24.10 38.17
CA ALA A 851 10.29 -23.28 38.06
C ALA A 851 9.96 -21.79 38.14
N ASP A 852 10.80 -21.05 38.86
CA ASP A 852 10.79 -19.59 38.99
C ASP A 852 11.98 -18.93 38.29
N TYR A 853 13.04 -19.69 37.96
CA TYR A 853 14.18 -19.20 37.17
C TYR A 853 14.29 -19.93 35.83
N VAL A 854 14.61 -19.17 34.78
CA VAL A 854 14.86 -19.66 33.42
C VAL A 854 16.19 -19.12 32.93
N PHE A 855 17.15 -20.00 32.71
CA PHE A 855 18.46 -19.67 32.18
C PHE A 855 18.51 -20.04 30.69
N ILE A 856 18.81 -19.06 29.84
CA ILE A 856 19.06 -19.26 28.42
C ILE A 856 20.57 -19.12 28.22
N LEU A 857 21.23 -20.24 27.93
CA LEU A 857 22.69 -20.30 27.88
C LEU A 857 23.27 -19.80 26.57
N ASP A 858 22.51 -19.85 25.48
CA ASP A 858 22.96 -19.40 24.17
C ASP A 858 21.80 -18.77 23.39
N PRO A 859 22.00 -17.61 22.75
CA PRO A 859 20.96 -16.94 21.99
C PRO A 859 20.73 -17.66 20.66
N TRP A 860 19.47 -17.74 20.24
CA TRP A 860 19.00 -18.38 19.02
C TRP A 860 18.57 -17.37 17.97
N TRP A 861 18.86 -17.58 16.68
CA TRP A 861 18.55 -16.60 15.62
C TRP A 861 17.07 -16.14 15.54
N ASN A 862 16.15 -16.99 15.97
CA ASN A 862 14.72 -16.69 16.04
C ASN A 862 14.30 -16.43 17.51
N PRO A 863 13.97 -15.18 17.90
CA PRO A 863 13.64 -14.84 19.30
C PRO A 863 12.39 -15.57 19.81
N PHE A 864 11.47 -15.96 18.91
CA PHE A 864 10.25 -16.65 19.29
C PHE A 864 10.48 -18.04 19.88
N VAL A 865 11.60 -18.71 19.52
CA VAL A 865 11.97 -20.00 20.12
C VAL A 865 12.32 -19.83 21.59
N GLU A 866 12.98 -18.73 21.94
CA GLU A 866 13.32 -18.38 23.32
C GLU A 866 12.09 -17.96 24.12
N LEU A 867 11.24 -17.08 23.54
CA LEU A 867 9.97 -16.70 24.17
C LEU A 867 9.07 -17.91 24.43
N GLN A 868 9.08 -18.89 23.53
CA GLN A 868 8.40 -20.15 23.71
C GLN A 868 8.97 -20.96 24.89
N ALA A 869 10.29 -20.96 25.09
CA ALA A 869 10.94 -21.58 26.25
C ALA A 869 10.61 -20.85 27.56
N GLU A 870 10.67 -19.52 27.58
CA GLU A 870 10.27 -18.68 28.72
C GLU A 870 8.80 -18.95 29.13
N SER A 871 7.92 -19.09 28.12
CA SER A 871 6.50 -19.39 28.31
C SER A 871 6.22 -20.79 28.87
N ARG A 872 7.23 -21.63 29.14
CA ARG A 872 7.06 -22.92 29.83
C ARG A 872 6.95 -22.76 31.34
N ALA A 873 7.70 -21.81 31.90
CA ALA A 873 7.65 -21.43 33.32
C ALA A 873 6.61 -20.33 33.57
N HIS A 874 6.50 -19.35 32.66
CA HIS A 874 5.49 -18.29 32.75
C HIS A 874 4.18 -18.70 32.08
N ARG A 875 3.38 -19.47 32.83
CA ARG A 875 2.04 -19.94 32.43
C ARG A 875 1.01 -19.68 33.52
N ILE A 876 -0.27 -19.75 33.13
CA ILE A 876 -1.39 -19.74 34.07
C ILE A 876 -1.20 -20.85 35.11
N GLY A 877 -1.20 -20.47 36.40
CA GLY A 877 -0.86 -21.34 37.52
C GLY A 877 0.48 -21.01 38.18
N GLN A 878 1.31 -20.18 37.53
CA GLN A 878 2.50 -19.61 38.16
C GLN A 878 2.10 -18.60 39.23
N LYS A 879 2.64 -18.77 40.45
CA LYS A 879 2.39 -17.89 41.60
C LYS A 879 3.58 -17.00 41.93
N LYS A 880 4.77 -17.35 41.48
CA LYS A 880 6.02 -16.63 41.75
C LYS A 880 6.41 -15.77 40.55
N GLN A 881 7.15 -14.68 40.82
CA GLN A 881 7.80 -13.90 39.77
C GLN A 881 8.80 -14.78 39.02
N VAL A 882 8.78 -14.72 37.68
CA VAL A 882 9.67 -15.53 36.84
C VAL A 882 10.87 -14.69 36.43
N PHE A 883 12.07 -15.17 36.74
CA PHE A 883 13.33 -14.52 36.39
C PHE A 883 13.95 -15.23 35.18
N VAL A 884 14.06 -14.52 34.06
CA VAL A 884 14.72 -15.01 32.85
C VAL A 884 16.10 -14.38 32.76
N LYS A 885 17.14 -15.20 32.78
CA LYS A 885 18.53 -14.76 32.65
C LYS A 885 19.12 -15.29 31.35
N LYS A 886 19.51 -14.38 30.45
CA LYS A 886 20.18 -14.71 29.19
C LYS A 886 21.68 -14.50 29.35
N PHE A 887 22.48 -15.53 29.14
CA PHE A 887 23.93 -15.44 29.22
C PHE A 887 24.51 -15.12 27.84
N ILE A 888 25.28 -14.05 27.74
CA ILE A 888 25.88 -13.55 26.50
C ILE A 888 27.37 -13.31 26.71
N SER A 889 28.22 -13.89 25.87
CA SER A 889 29.66 -13.60 25.90
C SER A 889 29.95 -12.25 25.25
N ARG A 890 30.70 -11.39 25.93
CA ARG A 890 31.12 -10.08 25.40
C ARG A 890 32.06 -10.18 24.21
N ASN A 891 32.04 -9.16 23.36
CA ASN A 891 32.87 -9.04 22.15
C ASN A 891 32.73 -10.26 21.24
N SER A 892 31.52 -10.83 21.17
CA SER A 892 31.27 -12.09 20.49
C SER A 892 30.10 -11.99 19.51
N ILE A 893 29.95 -13.04 18.70
CA ILE A 893 28.82 -13.19 17.79
C ILE A 893 27.47 -13.20 18.53
N GLU A 894 27.43 -13.55 19.81
CA GLU A 894 26.20 -13.63 20.59
C GLU A 894 25.56 -12.25 20.84
N GLU A 895 26.36 -11.19 21.02
CA GLU A 895 25.86 -9.81 21.15
C GLU A 895 25.17 -9.35 19.87
N LYS A 896 25.78 -9.66 18.72
CA LYS A 896 25.21 -9.35 17.41
C LYS A 896 23.91 -10.13 17.15
N ILE A 897 23.83 -11.38 17.60
CA ILE A 897 22.58 -12.15 17.53
C ILE A 897 21.49 -11.47 18.38
N LEU A 898 21.82 -10.98 19.57
CA LEU A 898 20.89 -10.27 20.44
C LEU A 898 20.37 -8.98 19.77
N GLU A 899 21.25 -8.18 19.17
CA GLU A 899 20.84 -6.98 18.42
C GLU A 899 19.90 -7.31 17.25
N LEU A 900 20.15 -8.41 16.54
CA LEU A 900 19.27 -8.88 15.46
C LEU A 900 17.91 -9.37 15.98
N GLN A 901 17.87 -10.00 17.15
CA GLN A 901 16.62 -10.40 17.80
C GLN A 901 15.77 -9.18 18.18
N GLU A 902 16.37 -8.16 18.77
CA GLU A 902 15.66 -6.94 19.19
C GLU A 902 15.06 -6.21 17.99
N LYS A 903 15.84 -6.05 16.90
CA LYS A 903 15.35 -5.51 15.63
C LYS A 903 14.14 -6.30 15.11
N LYS A 904 14.18 -7.63 15.18
CA LYS A 904 13.05 -8.49 14.75
C LYS A 904 11.82 -8.36 15.63
N LEU A 905 11.99 -8.28 16.96
CA LEU A 905 10.87 -8.13 17.89
C LEU A 905 10.14 -6.80 17.66
N LEU A 906 10.88 -5.70 17.48
CA LEU A 906 10.32 -4.38 17.16
C LEU A 906 9.54 -4.38 15.83
N LEU A 907 10.00 -5.14 14.84
CA LEU A 907 9.31 -5.28 13.55
C LEU A 907 8.06 -6.16 13.65
N SER A 908 8.02 -7.13 14.56
CA SER A 908 6.92 -8.10 14.68
C SER A 908 5.62 -7.54 15.28
N ASP A 909 5.69 -6.44 16.04
CA ASP A 909 4.47 -5.79 16.58
C ASP A 909 3.54 -5.25 15.47
N ASN A 910 4.05 -5.11 14.25
CA ASN A 910 3.25 -4.87 13.06
C ASN A 910 2.75 -6.21 12.49
N LEU A 911 1.44 -6.50 12.61
CA LEU A 911 0.76 -7.73 12.12
C LEU A 911 1.08 -8.16 10.67
N ILE A 912 1.65 -7.27 9.85
CA ILE A 912 2.13 -7.53 8.49
C ILE A 912 3.36 -6.63 8.33
N THR A 913 4.55 -7.19 8.35
CA THR A 913 5.79 -6.42 8.12
C THR A 913 6.63 -7.08 7.04
N GLU A 914 7.42 -6.24 6.38
CA GLU A 914 8.29 -6.55 5.25
C GLU A 914 9.08 -7.83 5.47
N SER A 915 8.88 -8.80 4.59
CA SER A 915 9.80 -9.93 4.45
C SER A 915 10.38 -9.89 3.05
N ALA A 916 11.44 -9.10 2.88
CA ALA A 916 12.51 -9.54 2.01
C ALA A 916 13.02 -10.89 2.55
N GLU A 917 13.35 -11.82 1.66
CA GLU A 917 13.87 -13.14 2.02
C GLU A 917 14.93 -13.05 3.12
N SER A 918 14.81 -13.91 4.14
CA SER A 918 15.76 -14.16 5.24
C SER A 918 16.97 -13.21 5.30
N PRO A 919 16.81 -11.97 5.83
CA PRO A 919 17.89 -10.99 5.92
C PRO A 919 19.03 -11.44 6.86
N GLU A 920 18.87 -12.56 7.56
CA GLU A 920 19.83 -13.16 8.50
C GLU A 920 21.24 -13.36 7.93
N PHE A 921 21.37 -13.45 6.60
CA PHE A 921 22.66 -13.68 5.93
C PHE A 921 22.86 -12.78 4.70
N SER A 922 22.29 -11.57 4.69
CA SER A 922 22.66 -10.59 3.66
C SER A 922 24.16 -10.25 3.77
N PRO A 923 24.82 -9.84 2.68
CA PRO A 923 26.25 -9.50 2.76
C PRO A 923 26.58 -8.41 3.78
N GLU A 924 25.67 -7.48 4.00
CA GLU A 924 25.79 -6.41 4.99
C GLU A 924 25.67 -6.95 6.41
N VAL A 925 24.68 -7.80 6.68
CA VAL A 925 24.49 -8.44 7.98
C VAL A 925 25.66 -9.38 8.31
N LEU A 926 26.20 -10.10 7.33
CA LEU A 926 27.38 -10.94 7.51
C LEU A 926 28.64 -10.13 7.83
N ARG A 927 28.78 -8.92 7.27
CA ARG A 927 29.87 -8.02 7.64
C ARG A 927 29.73 -7.51 9.07
N ASP A 928 28.52 -7.13 9.49
CA ASP A 928 28.25 -6.68 10.86
C ASP A 928 28.41 -7.81 11.90
N LEU A 929 28.07 -9.05 11.53
CA LEU A 929 28.30 -10.23 12.38
C LEU A 929 29.81 -10.55 12.57
N LEU A 930 30.66 -10.12 11.65
CA LEU A 930 32.10 -10.42 11.63
C LEU A 930 32.99 -9.20 11.91
N SER A 931 32.41 -8.01 12.05
CA SER A 931 33.06 -6.82 12.60
C SER A 931 33.21 -6.98 14.10
#